data_AF-A0A9P4WN15-F1
#
_entry.id   AF-A0A9P4WN15-F1
#
_cell.length_a   1.000
_cell.length_b   1.000
_cell.length_c   1.000
_cell.angle_alpha   90.00
_cell.angle_beta   90.00
_cell.angle_gamma   90.00
#
_symmetry.space_group_name_H-M   'P 1'
#
loop_
_entity.id
_entity.type
_entity.pdbx_description
1 polymer ?
#
loop_
_entity_poly.entity_id
_entity_poly.type
_entity_poly.pdbx_seq_one_letter_code
_entity_poly.pdbx_strand_id
1 'polypeptide(L)'
;MLFNKVFSVLAGAVTLAQGQYNTGNSVRPNPSNGHWVDAWASMPQLTEPANLPPAPFNQSGAVFVNSTIRQTLYMTTEASQIRIKISNVFGGSNLPITAVTVALPINQTAGIHQIQANTLQKVTFSGKSSISIPNGALAVSDPINFSIKAQQIITVTAYLATGQTTNSITSHPGSRTTSWWQFGNAVDAAQLAITDPTTQSAAHWYFLSSIEAWAPKSTGSLLIVGDSITDGRGSTTNANNRWPDLLLARLQKGGATKHISLGNLAAGGNRILADGLGPNAFGRIDRDVLAHPGVQYAMIFEGVNDIGTAAATADAQNAVYENLVQAYQQMVTLIHAHGIPVFGATITPFSAPSNFTGQPYSSPVREATRQKINDFIRNSGTFDAVADFDKFLADPSIPSQLAPQYDSGDYLHPNPVGYQHLADKFPVEIFSKFKDGPFTHPLAHQETTADVLVDFDGPDDPYRPMNWPTKKKVLTTMMYGLTTMTATWASSAYSAGTRQVAAEFHVGNQVAVLGTTLFLFGFGTGPLLWAPLSEVFGRKLAVLAPMFIAMCFSFGSATAKDFQTLMLTRFFGAFFASAPVTNTGGVLGDLFSPAWRALALAGYAMAVVGGPCLGPIVSAVFVSTPSLGWRWTEYFTGIIQGAIVIVDVIFIDETYPPKLLVYKARRLRHETGNWALHAKFEEWDVSFSQLCRKFLVRPVQLLMTPICFLVALYASFCYGILYMQLGGVPIIFGEMRGWPAVSATLPFLGIFLGACFGAGINSYNQTLYNKAYHAAGDRAVPEKRLPPMMLGSVLFASGQFVMGWTADPQFPWIAPVIGLVMLGTGFFTIFQAALNYLVDTFTEYHNIGVGPASSITGGFAALLIPVPFVFYIYGKRIRRGSKWSRKSVFD
;
A
#
# COMPACT_ATOMS: atom_id res chain seq x y z
N MET A 1 9.13 31.81 -25.19
CA MET A 1 7.71 32.17 -24.94
C MET A 1 6.69 31.06 -25.24
N LEU A 2 7.01 29.99 -25.99
CA LEU A 2 6.09 28.85 -26.21
C LEU A 2 6.19 27.75 -25.11
N PHE A 3 7.33 27.66 -24.42
CA PHE A 3 7.58 26.67 -23.36
C PHE A 3 6.69 26.86 -22.12
N ASN A 4 6.41 28.11 -21.73
CA ASN A 4 5.50 28.40 -20.60
C ASN A 4 4.03 28.11 -20.92
N LYS A 5 3.61 28.19 -22.19
CA LYS A 5 2.22 27.95 -22.60
C LYS A 5 1.89 26.46 -22.80
N VAL A 6 2.87 25.61 -23.08
CA VAL A 6 2.65 24.14 -23.19
C VAL A 6 2.57 23.48 -21.81
N PHE A 7 3.31 23.99 -20.82
CA PHE A 7 3.17 23.58 -19.42
C PHE A 7 1.77 23.92 -18.87
N SER A 8 1.20 25.06 -19.25
CA SER A 8 -0.17 25.47 -18.87
C SER A 8 -1.27 24.58 -19.47
N VAL A 9 -1.04 24.00 -20.66
CA VAL A 9 -2.05 23.17 -21.34
C VAL A 9 -2.00 21.71 -20.89
N LEU A 10 -0.83 21.19 -20.52
CA LEU A 10 -0.72 19.87 -19.88
C LEU A 10 -1.18 19.87 -18.41
N ALA A 11 -1.04 20.99 -17.70
CA ALA A 11 -1.69 21.18 -16.40
C ALA A 11 -3.22 21.28 -16.52
N GLY A 12 -3.74 21.89 -17.61
CA GLY A 12 -5.18 22.08 -17.83
C GLY A 12 -5.98 20.82 -18.10
N ALA A 13 -5.39 19.77 -18.68
CA ALA A 13 -6.11 18.53 -19.01
C ALA A 13 -6.35 17.61 -17.80
N VAL A 14 -5.61 17.79 -16.70
CA VAL A 14 -5.91 17.14 -15.39
C VAL A 14 -7.03 17.90 -14.65
N THR A 15 -7.42 19.09 -15.12
CA THR A 15 -8.36 19.97 -14.41
C THR A 15 -9.82 19.85 -14.91
N LEU A 16 -10.11 19.07 -15.96
CA LEU A 16 -11.49 18.89 -16.47
C LEU A 16 -12.30 17.78 -15.76
N ALA A 17 -11.74 17.16 -14.72
CA ALA A 17 -12.49 16.41 -13.71
C ALA A 17 -12.63 17.19 -12.38
N GLN A 18 -12.35 18.50 -12.38
CA GLN A 18 -12.58 19.38 -11.25
C GLN A 18 -13.55 20.49 -11.69
N GLY A 19 -14.85 20.23 -11.49
CA GLY A 19 -15.79 21.33 -11.32
C GLY A 19 -15.22 22.30 -10.28
N GLN A 20 -15.42 23.61 -10.49
CA GLN A 20 -14.89 24.68 -9.67
C GLN A 20 -15.16 24.47 -8.17
N TYR A 21 -14.27 23.76 -7.49
CA TYR A 21 -14.12 23.78 -6.05
C TYR A 21 -12.97 24.74 -5.78
N ASN A 22 -13.30 25.82 -5.07
CA ASN A 22 -12.33 26.75 -4.48
C ASN A 22 -11.27 25.93 -3.73
N THR A 23 -10.08 25.73 -4.31
CA THR A 23 -8.93 25.14 -3.62
C THR A 23 -8.24 26.22 -2.80
N GLY A 24 -8.97 26.76 -1.81
CA GLY A 24 -8.33 27.42 -0.68
C GLY A 24 -7.50 26.39 0.08
N ASN A 25 -6.18 26.59 0.14
CA ASN A 25 -5.25 25.92 1.05
C ASN A 25 -5.62 24.47 1.44
N SER A 26 -5.49 23.50 0.54
CA SER A 26 -5.60 22.10 0.95
C SER A 26 -4.49 21.78 1.96
N VAL A 27 -4.90 21.49 3.19
CA VAL A 27 -4.02 21.14 4.29
C VAL A 27 -3.27 19.85 3.93
N ARG A 28 -1.94 19.93 3.77
CA ARG A 28 -1.11 18.75 3.44
C ARG A 28 -1.06 17.80 4.63
N PRO A 29 -1.41 16.52 4.49
CA PRO A 29 -1.38 15.56 5.60
C PRO A 29 0.02 15.43 6.21
N ASN A 30 0.15 15.53 7.53
CA ASN A 30 1.41 15.33 8.26
C ASN A 30 1.21 14.45 9.50
N PRO A 31 1.74 13.21 9.54
CA PRO A 31 2.71 12.63 8.61
C PRO A 31 2.10 12.26 7.24
N SER A 32 2.91 12.25 6.18
CA SER A 32 2.44 11.95 4.82
C SER A 32 1.91 10.53 4.63
N ASN A 33 2.21 9.62 5.57
CA ASN A 33 1.73 8.24 5.59
C ASN A 33 0.75 7.97 6.76
N GLY A 34 0.16 9.01 7.34
CA GLY A 34 -0.76 8.90 8.47
C GLY A 34 -2.14 8.35 8.12
N HIS A 35 -2.99 8.25 9.13
CA HIS A 35 -4.42 7.96 9.02
C HIS A 35 -5.22 8.73 10.07
N TRP A 36 -6.55 8.71 9.97
CA TRP A 36 -7.42 9.28 11.00
C TRP A 36 -7.60 8.29 12.16
N VAL A 37 -7.57 8.79 13.38
CA VAL A 37 -7.91 8.08 14.63
C VAL A 37 -8.76 9.01 15.48
N ASP A 38 -9.75 8.52 16.21
CA ASP A 38 -10.44 9.37 17.19
C ASP A 38 -9.47 9.84 18.27
N ALA A 39 -9.36 11.15 18.44
CA ALA A 39 -8.73 11.81 19.58
C ALA A 39 -9.74 12.11 20.71
N TRP A 40 -11.04 11.99 20.43
CA TRP A 40 -12.12 12.04 21.39
C TRP A 40 -13.38 11.54 20.70
N ALA A 41 -14.22 10.80 21.41
CA ALA A 41 -15.52 10.37 20.92
C ALA A 41 -16.50 10.25 22.08
N SER A 42 -17.77 10.49 21.79
CA SER A 42 -18.90 10.28 22.72
C SER A 42 -20.07 9.64 21.99
N MET A 43 -20.83 8.79 22.68
CA MET A 43 -22.03 8.20 22.10
C MET A 43 -23.14 9.25 21.89
N PRO A 44 -23.63 9.45 20.64
CA PRO A 44 -24.76 10.32 20.38
C PRO A 44 -26.07 9.74 20.92
N GLN A 45 -26.89 10.58 21.55
CA GLN A 45 -28.19 10.25 22.13
C GLN A 45 -29.27 11.21 21.63
N LEU A 46 -30.52 10.75 21.60
CA LEU A 46 -31.66 11.65 21.54
C LEU A 46 -31.73 12.40 22.87
N THR A 47 -31.80 13.73 22.80
CA THR A 47 -31.86 14.55 24.00
C THR A 47 -33.19 14.39 24.69
N GLU A 48 -33.18 13.84 25.90
CA GLU A 48 -34.38 13.76 26.73
C GLU A 48 -34.91 15.18 27.03
N PRO A 49 -36.24 15.36 27.19
CA PRO A 49 -36.83 16.67 27.46
C PRO A 49 -36.21 17.41 28.65
N ALA A 50 -35.82 16.70 29.70
CA ALA A 50 -35.18 17.28 30.90
C ALA A 50 -33.73 17.75 30.66
N ASN A 51 -33.07 17.24 29.62
CA ASN A 51 -31.69 17.54 29.25
C ASN A 51 -31.60 18.50 28.05
N LEU A 52 -32.74 18.96 27.51
CA LEU A 52 -32.78 20.08 26.58
C LEU A 52 -32.27 21.34 27.27
N PRO A 53 -31.66 22.28 26.53
CA PRO A 53 -31.26 23.55 27.13
C PRO A 53 -32.50 24.24 27.74
N PRO A 54 -32.37 24.99 28.84
CA PRO A 54 -33.50 25.70 29.44
C PRO A 54 -34.05 26.77 28.51
N ALA A 55 -35.29 27.21 28.76
CA ALA A 55 -35.76 28.47 28.20
C ALA A 55 -34.79 29.62 28.60
N PRO A 56 -34.51 30.60 27.73
CA PRO A 56 -35.10 30.83 26.40
C PRO A 56 -34.39 30.11 25.23
N PHE A 57 -33.43 29.22 25.46
CA PHE A 57 -32.71 28.48 24.41
C PHE A 57 -33.49 27.28 23.87
N ASN A 58 -34.62 26.96 24.49
CA ASN A 58 -35.57 25.95 24.08
C ASN A 58 -36.98 26.56 24.04
N GLN A 59 -37.65 26.38 22.90
CA GLN A 59 -39.03 26.79 22.68
C GLN A 59 -39.76 25.68 21.92
N SER A 60 -41.09 25.75 21.89
CA SER A 60 -41.90 24.76 21.15
C SER A 60 -41.48 24.73 19.67
N GLY A 61 -40.96 23.58 19.22
CA GLY A 61 -40.55 23.35 17.84
C GLY A 61 -39.21 23.99 17.43
N ALA A 62 -38.43 24.58 18.34
CA ALA A 62 -37.08 25.05 18.02
C ALA A 62 -36.13 25.07 19.22
N VAL A 63 -34.86 24.76 18.99
CA VAL A 63 -33.80 24.77 20.02
C VAL A 63 -32.56 25.50 19.50
N PHE A 64 -31.89 26.24 20.39
CA PHE A 64 -30.68 27.05 20.12
C PHE A 64 -30.85 28.09 19.00
N VAL A 65 -32.00 28.75 18.94
CA VAL A 65 -32.23 29.86 17.99
C VAL A 65 -31.32 31.04 18.33
N ASN A 66 -30.61 31.59 17.34
CA ASN A 66 -29.66 32.69 17.51
C ASN A 66 -28.66 32.46 18.66
N SER A 67 -28.12 31.25 18.78
CA SER A 67 -27.36 30.83 19.97
C SER A 67 -25.95 30.38 19.62
N THR A 68 -24.98 30.81 20.42
CA THR A 68 -23.61 30.28 20.43
C THR A 68 -23.50 29.25 21.54
N ILE A 69 -22.91 28.08 21.25
CA ILE A 69 -22.67 26.98 22.18
C ILE A 69 -21.16 26.73 22.25
N ARG A 70 -20.58 26.71 23.45
CA ARG A 70 -19.15 26.50 23.71
C ARG A 70 -18.94 25.28 24.60
N GLN A 71 -18.12 24.34 24.14
CA GLN A 71 -17.95 23.03 24.75
C GLN A 71 -16.47 22.68 24.83
N THR A 72 -16.02 22.12 25.95
CA THR A 72 -14.64 21.64 26.11
C THR A 72 -14.54 20.13 26.00
N LEU A 73 -13.46 19.62 25.40
CA LEU A 73 -13.24 18.20 25.13
C LEU A 73 -11.82 17.80 25.55
N TYR A 74 -11.67 16.59 26.11
CA TYR A 74 -10.40 16.05 26.60
C TYR A 74 -9.78 15.11 25.55
N MET A 75 -8.64 15.50 24.98
CA MET A 75 -7.99 14.79 23.88
C MET A 75 -7.20 13.58 24.39
N THR A 76 -7.32 12.46 23.67
CA THR A 76 -6.76 11.17 24.05
C THR A 76 -5.53 10.77 23.22
N THR A 77 -5.17 11.55 22.19
CA THR A 77 -3.95 11.36 21.39
C THR A 77 -3.34 12.69 20.94
N GLU A 78 -2.10 12.64 20.47
CA GLU A 78 -1.40 13.79 19.90
C GLU A 78 -1.47 13.80 18.36
N ALA A 79 -1.60 15.00 17.79
CA ALA A 79 -1.58 15.19 16.34
C ALA A 79 -1.31 16.65 15.96
N SER A 80 -0.83 16.87 14.74
CA SER A 80 -0.67 18.21 14.17
C SER A 80 -1.92 18.72 13.46
N GLN A 81 -2.85 17.81 13.14
CA GLN A 81 -4.04 18.05 12.35
C GLN A 81 -5.23 17.31 12.94
N ILE A 82 -6.37 17.98 12.96
CA ILE A 82 -7.63 17.41 13.44
C ILE A 82 -8.77 17.69 12.46
N ARG A 83 -9.88 16.97 12.60
CA ARG A 83 -11.18 17.31 12.03
C ARG A 83 -12.30 16.97 13.01
N ILE A 84 -13.45 17.63 12.86
CA ILE A 84 -14.55 17.59 13.82
C ILE A 84 -15.75 16.85 13.21
N LYS A 85 -16.34 15.92 13.96
CA LYS A 85 -17.59 15.25 13.64
C LYS A 85 -18.76 15.86 14.42
N ILE A 86 -19.76 16.35 13.68
CA ILE A 86 -21.02 16.87 14.22
C ILE A 86 -22.15 15.94 13.78
N SER A 87 -22.93 15.43 14.72
CA SER A 87 -23.99 14.46 14.50
C SER A 87 -25.38 15.11 14.62
N ASN A 88 -26.24 14.76 13.67
CA ASN A 88 -27.67 15.03 13.66
C ASN A 88 -28.47 13.72 13.56
N VAL A 89 -27.89 12.61 14.01
CA VAL A 89 -28.45 11.25 13.83
C VAL A 89 -29.81 11.07 14.52
N PHE A 90 -30.08 11.79 15.61
CA PHE A 90 -31.39 11.83 16.28
C PHE A 90 -32.19 13.11 16.02
N GLY A 91 -31.71 13.96 15.11
CA GLY A 91 -32.38 15.20 14.74
C GLY A 91 -33.71 14.95 14.06
N GLY A 92 -34.79 15.55 14.56
CA GLY A 92 -36.09 15.57 13.89
C GLY A 92 -36.18 16.51 12.68
N SER A 93 -35.18 17.37 12.48
CA SER A 93 -35.06 18.26 11.31
C SER A 93 -33.58 18.49 10.96
N ASN A 94 -33.31 19.16 9.84
CA ASN A 94 -31.94 19.53 9.47
C ASN A 94 -31.33 20.44 10.55
N LEU A 95 -30.05 20.22 10.88
CA LEU A 95 -29.28 20.99 11.83
C LEU A 95 -28.47 22.07 11.09
N PRO A 96 -28.85 23.37 11.19
CA PRO A 96 -28.15 24.45 10.49
C PRO A 96 -27.01 25.03 11.35
N ILE A 97 -25.79 24.58 11.09
CA ILE A 97 -24.58 25.13 11.68
C ILE A 97 -24.13 26.35 10.87
N THR A 98 -24.10 27.53 11.50
CA THR A 98 -23.77 28.79 10.82
C THR A 98 -22.27 29.09 10.84
N ALA A 99 -21.61 28.82 11.97
CA ALA A 99 -20.17 28.99 12.12
C ALA A 99 -19.64 28.07 13.23
N VAL A 100 -18.40 27.59 13.10
CA VAL A 100 -17.71 26.81 14.14
C VAL A 100 -16.26 27.27 14.26
N THR A 101 -15.75 27.32 15.49
CA THR A 101 -14.35 27.60 15.81
C THR A 101 -13.79 26.57 16.78
N VAL A 102 -12.47 26.39 16.74
CA VAL A 102 -11.70 25.59 17.70
C VAL A 102 -10.61 26.45 18.32
N ALA A 103 -10.37 26.32 19.63
CA ALA A 103 -9.35 27.05 20.37
C ALA A 103 -8.87 26.25 21.59
N LEU A 104 -7.74 26.67 22.19
CA LEU A 104 -7.35 26.18 23.50
C LEU A 104 -8.09 26.97 24.59
N PRO A 105 -8.59 26.31 25.67
CA PRO A 105 -9.15 27.01 26.82
C PRO A 105 -8.05 27.72 27.61
N ILE A 106 -8.44 28.71 28.42
CA ILE A 106 -7.54 29.27 29.43
C ILE A 106 -7.20 28.19 30.47
N ASN A 107 -5.92 28.12 30.88
CA ASN A 107 -5.41 27.25 31.94
C ASN A 107 -5.68 25.73 31.78
N GLN A 108 -5.97 25.23 30.57
CA GLN A 108 -6.32 23.81 30.35
C GLN A 108 -7.50 23.36 31.22
N THR A 109 -8.46 24.25 31.48
CA THR A 109 -9.59 23.98 32.38
C THR A 109 -10.80 23.44 31.62
N ALA A 110 -11.36 22.31 32.06
CA ALA A 110 -12.59 21.77 31.50
C ALA A 110 -13.79 22.64 31.93
N GLY A 111 -14.76 22.79 31.05
CA GLY A 111 -16.00 23.51 31.32
C GLY A 111 -15.86 25.02 31.49
N ILE A 112 -14.71 25.60 31.12
CA ILE A 112 -14.49 27.05 31.18
C ILE A 112 -15.11 27.76 29.97
N HIS A 113 -15.60 28.99 30.18
CA HIS A 113 -16.19 29.83 29.12
C HIS A 113 -15.17 30.68 28.35
N GLN A 114 -13.88 30.65 28.76
CA GLN A 114 -12.80 31.48 28.23
C GLN A 114 -11.84 30.67 27.35
N ILE A 115 -11.36 31.29 26.27
CA ILE A 115 -10.40 30.72 25.33
C ILE A 115 -9.15 31.57 25.20
N GLN A 116 -8.06 30.96 24.75
CA GLN A 116 -6.86 31.65 24.29
C GLN A 116 -7.10 32.18 22.87
N ALA A 117 -7.47 33.46 22.74
CA ALA A 117 -7.90 34.06 21.48
C ALA A 117 -6.88 33.91 20.33
N ASN A 118 -5.57 33.90 20.64
CA ASN A 118 -4.50 33.70 19.66
C ASN A 118 -4.41 32.27 19.10
N THR A 119 -5.08 31.30 19.71
CA THR A 119 -5.13 29.90 19.23
C THR A 119 -6.37 29.61 18.39
N LEU A 120 -7.32 30.55 18.32
CA LEU A 120 -8.59 30.34 17.65
C LEU A 120 -8.42 30.10 16.15
N GLN A 121 -9.07 29.05 15.65
CA GLN A 121 -9.15 28.74 14.22
C GLN A 121 -10.60 28.50 13.81
N LYS A 122 -10.94 28.97 12.60
CA LYS A 122 -12.25 28.74 11.98
C LYS A 122 -12.30 27.33 11.39
N VAL A 123 -13.45 26.69 11.55
CA VAL A 123 -13.73 25.36 11.01
C VAL A 123 -14.58 25.52 9.75
N THR A 124 -14.25 24.76 8.71
CA THR A 124 -15.01 24.75 7.45
C THR A 124 -15.53 23.36 7.13
N PHE A 125 -16.54 23.30 6.26
CA PHE A 125 -17.14 22.10 5.72
C PHE A 125 -17.20 22.24 4.20
N SER A 126 -16.40 21.46 3.47
CA SER A 126 -16.28 21.56 2.01
C SER A 126 -15.95 22.99 1.55
N GLY A 127 -15.07 23.67 2.30
CA GLY A 127 -14.62 25.05 2.05
C GLY A 127 -15.57 26.15 2.51
N LYS A 128 -16.72 25.83 3.12
CA LYS A 128 -17.70 26.82 3.63
C LYS A 128 -17.68 26.88 5.16
N SER A 129 -17.90 28.04 5.75
CA SER A 129 -17.99 28.22 7.21
C SER A 129 -19.26 27.66 7.84
N SER A 130 -20.26 27.35 7.02
CA SER A 130 -21.60 26.88 7.43
C SER A 130 -21.96 25.56 6.75
N ILE A 131 -22.79 24.76 7.41
CA ILE A 131 -23.35 23.52 6.86
C ILE A 131 -24.77 23.29 7.40
N SER A 132 -25.64 22.74 6.56
CA SER A 132 -26.93 22.20 7.00
C SER A 132 -26.83 20.68 6.98
N ILE A 133 -26.85 20.06 8.16
CA ILE A 133 -26.70 18.60 8.31
C ILE A 133 -28.10 17.98 8.24
N PRO A 134 -28.39 17.09 7.28
CA PRO A 134 -29.69 16.45 7.17
C PRO A 134 -30.10 15.72 8.46
N ASN A 135 -31.41 15.54 8.68
CA ASN A 135 -31.92 14.68 9.74
C ASN A 135 -31.39 13.24 9.57
N GLY A 136 -30.96 12.61 10.67
CA GLY A 136 -30.39 11.26 10.63
C GLY A 136 -28.93 11.19 10.13
N ALA A 137 -28.32 12.31 9.76
CA ALA A 137 -26.97 12.35 9.18
C ALA A 137 -25.91 12.87 10.16
N LEU A 138 -24.65 12.76 9.76
CA LEU A 138 -23.50 13.40 10.41
C LEU A 138 -22.68 14.16 9.39
N ALA A 139 -21.93 15.16 9.83
CA ALA A 139 -20.98 15.90 9.02
C ALA A 139 -19.58 15.82 9.61
N VAL A 140 -18.59 15.82 8.71
CA VAL A 140 -17.16 15.88 9.04
C VAL A 140 -16.63 17.21 8.51
N SER A 141 -15.87 17.94 9.32
CA SER A 141 -15.22 19.18 8.88
C SER A 141 -14.07 18.91 7.91
N ASP A 142 -13.65 19.95 7.20
CA ASP A 142 -12.35 19.94 6.53
C ASP A 142 -11.22 19.79 7.58
N PRO A 143 -10.05 19.23 7.20
CA PRO A 143 -8.89 19.14 8.11
C PRO A 143 -8.37 20.52 8.53
N ILE A 144 -7.96 20.62 9.79
CA ILE A 144 -7.49 21.86 10.43
C ILE A 144 -6.09 21.64 10.98
N ASN A 145 -5.16 22.57 10.70
CA ASN A 145 -3.81 22.58 11.29
C ASN A 145 -3.87 23.10 12.74
N PHE A 146 -4.40 22.27 13.63
CA PHE A 146 -4.52 22.57 15.05
C PHE A 146 -3.81 21.46 15.83
N SER A 147 -2.66 21.79 16.41
CA SER A 147 -1.85 20.81 17.14
C SER A 147 -2.45 20.52 18.51
N ILE A 148 -2.66 19.23 18.80
CA ILE A 148 -3.15 18.72 20.07
C ILE A 148 -2.15 17.74 20.68
N LYS A 149 -2.19 17.63 22.01
CA LYS A 149 -1.48 16.62 22.80
C LYS A 149 -2.47 15.69 23.48
N ALA A 150 -2.04 14.47 23.79
CA ALA A 150 -2.80 13.64 24.71
C ALA A 150 -2.94 14.34 26.07
N GLN A 151 -4.11 14.18 26.72
CA GLN A 151 -4.51 14.86 27.96
C GLN A 151 -4.65 16.39 27.84
N GLN A 152 -4.74 16.92 26.61
CA GLN A 152 -5.02 18.34 26.38
C GLN A 152 -6.51 18.61 26.31
N ILE A 153 -6.95 19.76 26.82
CA ILE A 153 -8.33 20.22 26.62
C ILE A 153 -8.37 21.15 25.41
N ILE A 154 -9.37 20.96 24.56
CA ILE A 154 -9.70 21.91 23.49
C ILE A 154 -11.12 22.44 23.69
N THR A 155 -11.42 23.59 23.10
CA THR A 155 -12.75 24.20 23.08
C THR A 155 -13.27 24.23 21.66
N VAL A 156 -14.48 23.72 21.45
CA VAL A 156 -15.23 23.86 20.20
C VAL A 156 -16.41 24.79 20.46
N THR A 157 -16.54 25.83 19.65
CA THR A 157 -17.64 26.80 19.74
C THR A 157 -18.43 26.79 18.44
N ALA A 158 -19.75 26.61 18.50
CA ALA A 158 -20.64 26.61 17.34
C ALA A 158 -21.73 27.69 17.47
N TYR A 159 -22.12 28.30 16.37
CA TYR A 159 -23.24 29.24 16.31
C TYR A 159 -24.33 28.76 15.36
N LEU A 160 -25.58 28.83 15.85
CA LEU A 160 -26.79 28.46 15.12
C LEU A 160 -27.68 29.70 15.00
N ALA A 161 -27.65 30.37 13.85
CA ALA A 161 -28.45 31.58 13.63
C ALA A 161 -29.96 31.31 13.71
N THR A 162 -30.42 30.24 13.05
CA THR A 162 -31.84 29.87 13.00
C THR A 162 -32.23 28.83 14.04
N GLY A 163 -31.27 28.26 14.76
CA GLY A 163 -31.50 27.08 15.61
C GLY A 163 -31.92 25.84 14.81
N GLN A 164 -32.15 24.74 15.52
CA GLN A 164 -32.73 23.53 14.94
C GLN A 164 -34.25 23.53 15.15
N THR A 165 -35.03 23.36 14.10
CA THR A 165 -36.51 23.48 14.11
C THR A 165 -37.20 22.20 14.60
N THR A 166 -36.77 21.67 15.73
CA THR A 166 -37.37 20.54 16.43
C THR A 166 -36.86 20.51 17.88
N ASN A 167 -37.58 19.86 18.77
CA ASN A 167 -37.09 19.54 20.12
C ASN A 167 -36.39 18.18 20.18
N SER A 168 -36.44 17.37 19.11
CA SER A 168 -35.67 16.13 18.98
C SER A 168 -34.29 16.44 18.43
N ILE A 169 -33.32 16.69 19.32
CA ILE A 169 -31.94 17.04 18.95
C ILE A 169 -30.94 15.97 19.41
N THR A 170 -29.77 15.91 18.76
CA THR A 170 -28.67 15.03 19.16
C THR A 170 -27.83 15.66 20.27
N SER A 171 -27.59 14.93 21.36
CA SER A 171 -26.71 15.36 22.45
C SER A 171 -26.01 14.17 23.11
N HIS A 172 -25.24 14.46 24.15
CA HIS A 172 -24.71 13.51 25.09
C HIS A 172 -24.83 14.12 26.50
N PRO A 173 -25.93 13.83 27.22
CA PRO A 173 -26.19 14.42 28.54
C PRO A 173 -25.19 13.98 29.63
N GLY A 174 -24.54 12.82 29.43
CA GLY A 174 -23.54 12.21 30.31
C GLY A 174 -22.18 12.93 30.38
N SER A 175 -22.04 14.10 29.78
CA SER A 175 -20.73 14.72 29.48
C SER A 175 -19.83 15.03 30.69
N ARG A 176 -20.40 15.14 31.91
CA ARG A 176 -19.70 15.57 33.14
C ARG A 176 -18.81 16.79 32.93
N THR A 177 -19.14 17.61 31.93
CA THR A 177 -18.34 18.73 31.47
C THR A 177 -19.30 19.87 31.15
N THR A 178 -19.10 21.02 31.78
CA THR A 178 -19.96 22.18 31.60
C THR A 178 -19.82 22.73 30.18
N SER A 179 -20.94 22.82 29.47
CA SER A 179 -21.04 23.59 28.23
C SER A 179 -21.77 24.89 28.50
N TRP A 180 -21.40 25.94 27.79
CA TRP A 180 -21.97 27.27 27.93
C TRP A 180 -22.69 27.70 26.66
N TRP A 181 -23.74 28.50 26.78
CA TRP A 181 -24.40 29.11 25.64
C TRP A 181 -24.93 30.51 25.95
N GLN A 182 -24.91 31.36 24.92
CA GLN A 182 -25.42 32.74 24.96
C GLN A 182 -26.05 33.12 23.62
N PHE A 183 -26.84 34.19 23.61
CA PHE A 183 -27.41 34.73 22.36
C PHE A 183 -26.37 35.42 21.49
N GLY A 184 -26.67 35.46 20.18
CA GLY A 184 -25.85 36.10 19.16
C GLY A 184 -24.64 35.25 18.74
N ASN A 185 -23.93 35.74 17.73
CA ASN A 185 -22.73 35.10 17.22
C ASN A 185 -21.50 35.51 18.05
N ALA A 186 -21.02 34.60 18.88
CA ALA A 186 -19.87 34.80 19.76
C ALA A 186 -18.77 33.73 19.53
N VAL A 187 -18.71 33.12 18.34
CA VAL A 187 -17.72 32.07 18.04
C VAL A 187 -16.28 32.55 18.13
N ASP A 188 -16.04 33.84 17.86
CA ASP A 188 -14.72 34.49 17.92
C ASP A 188 -14.46 35.19 19.28
N ALA A 189 -15.41 35.16 20.23
CA ALA A 189 -15.28 35.86 21.50
C ALA A 189 -14.30 35.16 22.45
N ALA A 190 -13.31 35.89 22.96
CA ALA A 190 -12.32 35.36 23.92
C ALA A 190 -12.97 34.81 25.20
N GLN A 191 -14.13 35.33 25.59
CA GLN A 191 -14.93 34.85 26.71
C GLN A 191 -16.41 35.08 26.42
N LEU A 192 -17.27 34.16 26.87
CA LEU A 192 -18.71 34.40 26.88
C LEU A 192 -19.09 35.34 28.02
N ALA A 193 -20.16 36.11 27.82
CA ALA A 193 -20.63 37.14 28.74
C ALA A 193 -21.40 36.52 29.93
N ILE A 194 -20.71 35.83 30.84
CA ILE A 194 -21.35 35.15 31.98
C ILE A 194 -22.05 36.09 32.98
N THR A 195 -21.74 37.39 32.92
CA THR A 195 -22.46 38.43 33.69
C THR A 195 -23.78 38.84 33.04
N ASP A 196 -24.00 38.47 31.78
CA ASP A 196 -25.29 38.59 31.13
C ASP A 196 -26.22 37.50 31.71
N PRO A 197 -27.37 37.87 32.32
CA PRO A 197 -28.31 36.90 32.89
C PRO A 197 -28.89 35.93 31.87
N THR A 198 -28.73 36.17 30.57
CA THR A 198 -29.14 35.27 29.50
C THR A 198 -28.10 34.22 29.15
N THR A 199 -26.85 34.35 29.60
CA THR A 199 -25.84 33.29 29.43
C THR A 199 -26.14 32.13 30.38
N GLN A 200 -26.19 30.91 29.84
CA GLN A 200 -26.56 29.71 30.57
C GLN A 200 -25.54 28.59 30.36
N SER A 201 -25.64 27.55 31.18
CA SER A 201 -24.76 26.38 31.10
C SER A 201 -25.41 25.13 31.67
N ALA A 202 -24.99 23.96 31.20
CA ALA A 202 -25.24 22.67 31.83
C ALA A 202 -24.13 21.68 31.51
N ALA A 203 -24.05 20.58 32.28
CA ALA A 203 -23.07 19.53 32.08
C ALA A 203 -23.47 18.55 30.97
N HIS A 204 -23.69 19.06 29.75
CA HIS A 204 -24.08 18.29 28.57
C HIS A 204 -23.23 18.67 27.36
N TRP A 205 -22.97 17.71 26.45
CA TRP A 205 -22.48 18.02 25.12
C TRP A 205 -23.63 18.00 24.11
N TYR A 206 -23.68 18.94 23.18
CA TYR A 206 -24.68 19.02 22.12
C TYR A 206 -24.01 18.88 20.76
N PHE A 207 -24.59 18.06 19.89
CA PHE A 207 -24.21 17.83 18.49
C PHE A 207 -22.80 17.25 18.21
N LEU A 208 -21.79 17.46 19.07
CA LEU A 208 -20.45 16.91 18.88
C LEU A 208 -20.44 15.40 19.15
N SER A 209 -19.82 14.63 18.25
CA SER A 209 -19.73 13.17 18.40
C SER A 209 -18.30 12.63 18.36
N SER A 210 -17.38 13.29 17.65
CA SER A 210 -15.97 12.91 17.64
C SER A 210 -15.04 14.07 17.22
N ILE A 211 -13.80 14.01 17.69
CA ILE A 211 -12.65 14.76 17.16
C ILE A 211 -11.68 13.72 16.63
N GLU A 212 -11.34 13.81 15.35
CA GLU A 212 -10.41 12.88 14.72
C GLU A 212 -9.06 13.55 14.52
N ALA A 213 -7.99 12.85 14.87
CA ALA A 213 -6.61 13.25 14.73
C ALA A 213 -5.95 12.53 13.55
N TRP A 214 -5.16 13.27 12.77
CA TRP A 214 -4.30 12.67 11.75
C TRP A 214 -2.99 12.20 12.41
N ALA A 215 -2.84 10.89 12.56
CA ALA A 215 -1.79 10.27 13.35
C ALA A 215 -0.93 9.30 12.51
N PRO A 216 0.28 8.94 12.97
CA PRO A 216 1.08 7.87 12.37
C PRO A 216 0.32 6.53 12.38
N LYS A 217 0.63 5.62 11.45
CA LYS A 217 0.01 4.27 11.39
C LYS A 217 0.18 3.42 12.65
N SER A 218 1.16 3.75 13.49
CA SER A 218 1.37 3.07 14.78
C SER A 218 0.36 3.48 15.84
N THR A 219 -0.42 4.53 15.61
CA THR A 219 -1.44 5.02 16.54
C THR A 219 -2.78 4.37 16.21
N GLY A 220 -3.46 3.83 17.22
CA GLY A 220 -4.78 3.23 17.10
C GLY A 220 -5.67 3.61 18.28
N SER A 221 -6.97 3.34 18.20
CA SER A 221 -7.92 3.61 19.29
C SER A 221 -8.44 2.34 19.96
N LEU A 222 -8.70 2.45 21.27
CA LEU A 222 -9.60 1.58 22.01
C LEU A 222 -10.95 2.28 22.14
N LEU A 223 -12.00 1.66 21.59
CA LEU A 223 -13.37 2.15 21.68
C LEU A 223 -14.15 1.35 22.72
N ILE A 224 -14.70 2.06 23.71
CA ILE A 224 -15.34 1.46 24.89
C ILE A 224 -16.84 1.68 24.79
N VAL A 225 -17.59 0.61 24.58
CA VAL A 225 -19.05 0.57 24.62
C VAL A 225 -19.47 0.22 26.05
N GLY A 226 -20.33 1.03 26.65
CA GLY A 226 -20.78 0.78 28.02
C GLY A 226 -21.95 1.63 28.50
N ASP A 227 -22.21 1.55 29.80
CA ASP A 227 -23.31 2.23 30.49
C ASP A 227 -22.86 3.43 31.35
N SER A 228 -23.71 3.86 32.31
CA SER A 228 -23.46 4.98 33.22
C SER A 228 -22.15 4.90 34.00
N ILE A 229 -21.61 3.71 34.24
CA ILE A 229 -20.34 3.51 34.95
C ILE A 229 -19.18 4.00 34.07
N THR A 230 -19.17 3.60 32.79
CA THR A 230 -18.14 4.06 31.84
C THR A 230 -18.37 5.50 31.41
N ASP A 231 -19.63 5.91 31.28
CA ASP A 231 -20.03 7.31 31.03
C ASP A 231 -19.58 8.26 32.17
N GLY A 232 -19.33 7.70 33.36
CA GLY A 232 -18.68 8.39 34.48
C GLY A 232 -19.64 8.98 35.50
N ARG A 233 -20.81 8.38 35.75
CA ARG A 233 -21.67 8.75 36.88
C ARG A 233 -20.91 8.56 38.20
N GLY A 234 -20.90 9.56 39.08
CA GLY A 234 -20.09 9.53 40.31
C GLY A 234 -18.69 10.16 40.17
N SER A 235 -18.27 10.50 38.95
CA SER A 235 -17.07 11.32 38.71
C SER A 235 -17.32 12.80 39.04
N THR A 236 -16.24 13.58 39.17
CA THR A 236 -16.33 15.02 39.47
C THR A 236 -16.52 15.81 38.17
N THR A 237 -17.55 16.66 38.13
CA THR A 237 -17.81 17.51 36.96
C THR A 237 -16.59 18.41 36.69
N ASN A 238 -16.19 18.51 35.42
CA ASN A 238 -15.02 19.26 34.93
C ASN A 238 -13.64 18.74 35.39
N ALA A 239 -13.55 17.55 36.01
CA ALA A 239 -12.26 17.03 36.48
C ALA A 239 -11.61 16.01 35.52
N ASN A 240 -12.33 15.50 34.51
CA ASN A 240 -11.87 14.41 33.64
C ASN A 240 -11.31 13.22 34.43
N ASN A 241 -12.06 12.77 35.45
CA ASN A 241 -11.67 11.69 36.36
C ASN A 241 -12.62 10.48 36.26
N ARG A 242 -13.13 10.21 35.07
CA ARG A 242 -13.77 8.92 34.74
C ARG A 242 -12.69 7.85 34.60
N TRP A 243 -13.03 6.58 34.75
CA TRP A 243 -12.02 5.53 34.62
C TRP A 243 -11.30 5.51 33.25
N PRO A 244 -11.94 5.81 32.08
CA PRO A 244 -11.20 5.89 30.82
C PRO A 244 -10.22 7.06 30.80
N ASP A 245 -10.59 8.22 31.38
CA ASP A 245 -9.70 9.38 31.45
C ASP A 245 -8.47 9.10 32.33
N LEU A 246 -8.67 8.38 33.44
CA LEU A 246 -7.60 7.97 34.36
C LEU A 246 -6.74 6.84 33.75
N LEU A 247 -7.35 5.93 32.99
CA LEU A 247 -6.63 4.91 32.24
C LEU A 247 -5.75 5.55 31.17
N LEU A 248 -6.24 6.55 30.44
CA LEU A 248 -5.43 7.31 29.47
C LEU A 248 -4.17 7.86 30.14
N ALA A 249 -4.29 8.51 31.30
CA ALA A 249 -3.14 9.06 32.02
C ALA A 249 -2.09 7.97 32.36
N ARG A 250 -2.53 6.73 32.62
CA ARG A 250 -1.64 5.57 32.81
C ARG A 250 -1.03 5.09 31.50
N LEU A 251 -1.82 4.96 30.42
CA LEU A 251 -1.33 4.51 29.10
C LEU A 251 -0.28 5.46 28.52
N GLN A 252 -0.45 6.76 28.71
CA GLN A 252 0.49 7.79 28.24
C GLN A 252 1.85 7.74 28.97
N LYS A 253 1.93 7.13 30.16
CA LYS A 253 3.20 6.89 30.87
C LYS A 253 3.94 5.65 30.34
N GLY A 254 3.27 4.75 29.63
CA GLY A 254 3.84 3.51 29.10
C GLY A 254 4.38 3.65 27.68
N GLY A 255 5.66 3.35 27.46
CA GLY A 255 6.28 3.45 26.12
C GLY A 255 5.60 2.56 25.06
N ALA A 256 5.09 1.39 25.47
CA ALA A 256 4.39 0.45 24.62
C ALA A 256 2.89 0.75 24.43
N THR A 257 2.32 1.71 25.16
CA THR A 257 0.87 2.00 25.16
C THR A 257 0.53 3.45 24.84
N LYS A 258 1.51 4.36 24.83
CA LYS A 258 1.31 5.80 24.55
C LYS A 258 0.64 6.11 23.21
N HIS A 259 0.70 5.18 22.27
CA HIS A 259 0.12 5.30 20.93
C HIS A 259 -1.37 4.93 20.89
N ILE A 260 -1.95 4.51 22.03
CA ILE A 260 -3.34 4.10 22.13
C ILE A 260 -4.18 5.30 22.54
N SER A 261 -5.09 5.68 21.64
CA SER A 261 -6.14 6.66 21.86
C SER A 261 -7.36 6.01 22.51
N LEU A 262 -8.17 6.75 23.26
CA LEU A 262 -9.40 6.24 23.87
C LEU A 262 -10.63 6.98 23.35
N GLY A 263 -11.70 6.23 23.05
CA GLY A 263 -13.04 6.75 22.76
C GLY A 263 -14.06 6.17 23.74
N ASN A 264 -14.81 7.03 24.42
CA ASN A 264 -15.82 6.63 25.39
C ASN A 264 -17.21 6.71 24.75
N LEU A 265 -17.73 5.56 24.33
CA LEU A 265 -19.02 5.44 23.67
C LEU A 265 -20.06 4.86 24.62
N ALA A 266 -19.92 5.19 25.89
CA ALA A 266 -20.89 4.83 26.90
C ALA A 266 -22.05 5.83 26.96
N ALA A 267 -23.18 5.39 27.50
CA ALA A 267 -24.32 6.25 27.79
C ALA A 267 -25.02 5.81 29.07
N GLY A 268 -25.45 6.78 29.88
CA GLY A 268 -26.21 6.51 31.09
C GLY A 268 -27.45 5.66 30.83
N GLY A 269 -27.70 4.67 31.70
CA GLY A 269 -28.88 3.81 31.59
C GLY A 269 -28.95 2.98 30.30
N ASN A 270 -27.85 2.87 29.54
CA ASN A 270 -27.83 2.09 28.30
C ASN A 270 -27.83 0.58 28.58
N ARG A 271 -28.35 -0.17 27.62
CA ARG A 271 -28.63 -1.60 27.72
C ARG A 271 -28.19 -2.25 26.42
N ILE A 272 -27.83 -3.53 26.50
CA ILE A 272 -27.44 -4.31 25.32
C ILE A 272 -28.68 -4.72 24.50
N LEU A 273 -29.76 -5.13 25.15
CA LEU A 273 -30.87 -5.83 24.50
C LEU A 273 -32.03 -4.92 24.07
N ALA A 274 -32.15 -3.73 24.65
CA ALA A 274 -33.30 -2.85 24.40
C ALA A 274 -32.97 -1.37 24.66
N ASP A 275 -33.61 -0.45 23.95
CA ASP A 275 -33.29 0.98 24.05
C ASP A 275 -33.53 1.52 25.47
N GLY A 276 -32.56 2.24 26.02
CA GLY A 276 -32.65 2.91 27.33
C GLY A 276 -32.78 4.42 27.15
N LEU A 277 -31.89 5.19 27.79
CA LEU A 277 -31.75 6.63 27.50
C LEU A 277 -31.18 6.87 26.09
N GLY A 278 -30.55 5.86 25.50
CA GLY A 278 -30.15 5.83 24.09
C GLY A 278 -30.39 4.45 23.47
N PRO A 279 -30.11 4.27 22.17
CA PRO A 279 -30.32 3.01 21.48
C PRO A 279 -29.54 1.86 22.11
N ASN A 280 -30.08 0.65 22.02
CA ASN A 280 -29.44 -0.56 22.52
C ASN A 280 -28.03 -0.77 21.92
N ALA A 281 -27.12 -1.29 22.74
CA ALA A 281 -25.71 -1.49 22.37
C ALA A 281 -25.56 -2.43 21.17
N PHE A 282 -26.38 -3.49 21.11
CA PHE A 282 -26.30 -4.49 20.06
C PHE A 282 -26.54 -3.88 18.67
N GLY A 283 -27.54 -3.00 18.54
CA GLY A 283 -27.89 -2.31 17.31
C GLY A 283 -26.99 -1.13 16.93
N ARG A 284 -26.04 -0.74 17.80
CA ARG A 284 -25.14 0.41 17.55
C ARG A 284 -23.66 0.04 17.40
N ILE A 285 -23.28 -1.25 17.42
CA ILE A 285 -21.87 -1.66 17.26
C ILE A 285 -21.24 -1.18 15.96
N ASP A 286 -21.97 -1.25 14.83
CA ASP A 286 -21.46 -0.72 13.57
C ASP A 286 -21.14 0.77 13.67
N ARG A 287 -22.02 1.54 14.30
CA ARG A 287 -21.87 3.00 14.43
C ARG A 287 -20.77 3.35 15.41
N ASP A 288 -20.76 2.72 16.58
CA ASP A 288 -19.94 3.14 17.70
C ASP A 288 -18.57 2.46 17.69
N VAL A 289 -18.41 1.33 17.01
CA VAL A 289 -17.07 0.72 16.84
C VAL A 289 -16.63 0.79 15.38
N LEU A 290 -17.39 0.21 14.46
CA LEU A 290 -16.87 -0.07 13.11
C LEU A 290 -16.79 1.17 12.19
N ALA A 291 -17.64 2.17 12.41
CA ALA A 291 -17.67 3.41 11.62
C ALA A 291 -16.64 4.46 12.08
N HIS A 292 -15.91 4.17 13.15
CA HIS A 292 -14.85 5.01 13.67
C HIS A 292 -13.51 4.68 12.98
N PRO A 293 -12.67 5.69 12.69
CA PRO A 293 -11.41 5.44 12.01
C PRO A 293 -10.31 5.00 12.99
N GLY A 294 -9.39 4.15 12.53
CA GLY A 294 -8.19 3.79 13.28
C GLY A 294 -8.43 2.91 14.50
N VAL A 295 -9.58 2.21 14.56
CA VAL A 295 -9.91 1.30 15.67
C VAL A 295 -8.96 0.13 15.67
N GLN A 296 -8.29 -0.05 16.80
CA GLN A 296 -7.34 -1.14 17.02
C GLN A 296 -7.86 -2.14 18.06
N TYR A 297 -8.66 -1.67 19.01
CA TYR A 297 -9.25 -2.48 20.07
C TYR A 297 -10.69 -2.04 20.32
N ALA A 298 -11.56 -2.97 20.67
CA ALA A 298 -12.90 -2.67 21.19
C ALA A 298 -13.04 -3.22 22.61
N MET A 299 -13.88 -2.58 23.42
CA MET A 299 -14.22 -3.09 24.75
C MET A 299 -15.72 -2.96 25.00
N ILE A 300 -16.32 -4.01 25.58
CA ILE A 300 -17.71 -4.03 26.00
C ILE A 300 -17.75 -4.12 27.52
N PHE A 301 -18.31 -3.09 28.14
CA PHE A 301 -18.59 -3.05 29.58
C PHE A 301 -20.01 -2.51 29.81
N GLU A 302 -20.98 -3.40 29.64
CA GLU A 302 -22.42 -3.09 29.69
C GLU A 302 -23.22 -4.30 30.22
N GLY A 303 -24.54 -4.19 30.32
CA GLY A 303 -25.43 -5.28 30.72
C GLY A 303 -26.03 -5.14 32.13
N VAL A 304 -25.52 -4.23 32.97
CA VAL A 304 -26.06 -4.03 34.32
C VAL A 304 -27.52 -3.56 34.30
N ASN A 305 -27.86 -2.68 33.36
CA ASN A 305 -29.20 -2.13 33.22
C ASN A 305 -30.19 -3.15 32.64
N ASP A 306 -29.74 -4.10 31.81
CA ASP A 306 -30.56 -5.22 31.34
C ASP A 306 -31.01 -6.10 32.52
N ILE A 307 -30.09 -6.39 33.45
CA ILE A 307 -30.37 -7.14 34.69
C ILE A 307 -31.28 -6.32 35.62
N GLY A 308 -30.92 -5.06 35.85
CA GLY A 308 -31.55 -4.17 36.82
C GLY A 308 -32.97 -3.73 36.47
N THR A 309 -33.28 -3.60 35.17
CA THR A 309 -34.61 -3.21 34.69
C THR A 309 -35.58 -4.38 34.53
N ALA A 310 -35.07 -5.59 34.30
CA ALA A 310 -35.91 -6.79 34.21
C ALA A 310 -36.50 -7.18 35.58
N ALA A 311 -37.65 -7.85 35.56
CA ALA A 311 -38.30 -8.33 36.79
C ALA A 311 -37.36 -9.24 37.59
N ALA A 312 -37.42 -9.16 38.92
CA ALA A 312 -36.61 -9.98 39.83
C ALA A 312 -37.19 -11.39 40.04
N THR A 313 -37.74 -11.99 38.98
CA THR A 313 -38.24 -13.38 38.98
C THR A 313 -37.23 -14.28 38.27
N ALA A 314 -37.18 -15.56 38.64
CA ALA A 314 -36.23 -16.51 38.05
C ALA A 314 -36.37 -16.61 36.52
N ASP A 315 -37.60 -16.66 36.01
CA ASP A 315 -37.87 -16.78 34.58
C ASP A 315 -37.40 -15.56 33.78
N ALA A 316 -37.70 -14.35 34.26
CA ALA A 316 -37.29 -13.11 33.59
C ALA A 316 -35.76 -12.97 33.59
N GLN A 317 -35.12 -13.30 34.71
CA GLN A 317 -33.67 -13.22 34.87
C GLN A 317 -32.93 -14.29 34.06
N ASN A 318 -33.47 -15.50 33.95
CA ASN A 318 -32.93 -16.52 33.04
C ASN A 318 -33.05 -16.08 31.58
N ALA A 319 -34.19 -15.48 31.16
CA ALA A 319 -34.33 -14.95 29.81
C ALA A 319 -33.33 -13.82 29.51
N VAL A 320 -33.06 -12.92 30.48
CA VAL A 320 -32.02 -11.88 30.35
C VAL A 320 -30.65 -12.50 30.18
N TYR A 321 -30.30 -13.53 30.97
CA TYR A 321 -29.02 -14.23 30.84
C TYR A 321 -28.83 -14.83 29.44
N GLU A 322 -29.78 -15.62 28.96
CA GLU A 322 -29.68 -16.27 27.64
C GLU A 322 -29.54 -15.25 26.51
N ASN A 323 -30.35 -14.18 26.54
CA ASN A 323 -30.33 -13.14 25.53
C ASN A 323 -29.04 -12.31 25.57
N LEU A 324 -28.52 -11.99 26.77
CA LEU A 324 -27.25 -11.26 26.90
C LEU A 324 -26.08 -12.07 26.39
N VAL A 325 -25.99 -13.36 26.73
CA VAL A 325 -24.95 -14.26 26.23
C VAL A 325 -24.96 -14.30 24.70
N GLN A 326 -26.13 -14.46 24.10
CA GLN A 326 -26.27 -14.45 22.65
C GLN A 326 -25.86 -13.09 22.04
N ALA A 327 -26.29 -11.98 22.62
CA ALA A 327 -25.95 -10.64 22.14
C ALA A 327 -24.44 -10.39 22.22
N TYR A 328 -23.78 -10.75 23.32
CA TYR A 328 -22.32 -10.65 23.44
C TYR A 328 -21.60 -11.41 22.33
N GLN A 329 -21.98 -12.66 22.09
CA GLN A 329 -21.39 -13.48 21.03
C GLN A 329 -21.57 -12.85 19.65
N GLN A 330 -22.76 -12.32 19.36
CA GLN A 330 -23.03 -11.65 18.08
C GLN A 330 -22.24 -10.34 17.93
N MET A 331 -22.21 -9.49 18.95
CA MET A 331 -21.43 -8.24 18.96
C MET A 331 -19.95 -8.53 18.73
N VAL A 332 -19.38 -9.52 19.43
CA VAL A 332 -17.98 -9.91 19.26
C VAL A 332 -17.73 -10.47 17.86
N THR A 333 -18.62 -11.32 17.34
CA THR A 333 -18.52 -11.88 15.98
C THR A 333 -18.45 -10.78 14.92
N LEU A 334 -19.30 -9.75 15.03
CA LEU A 334 -19.30 -8.61 14.10
C LEU A 334 -17.99 -7.81 14.13
N ILE A 335 -17.44 -7.61 15.33
CA ILE A 335 -16.19 -6.88 15.52
C ILE A 335 -14.98 -7.70 15.03
N HIS A 336 -14.95 -9.01 15.34
CA HIS A 336 -13.93 -9.94 14.86
C HIS A 336 -13.90 -10.06 13.33
N ALA A 337 -15.04 -9.92 12.65
CA ALA A 337 -15.09 -9.90 11.19
C ALA A 337 -14.26 -8.75 10.57
N HIS A 338 -13.92 -7.73 11.36
CA HIS A 338 -13.07 -6.60 10.98
C HIS A 338 -11.63 -6.73 11.51
N GLY A 339 -11.27 -7.88 12.10
CA GLY A 339 -9.94 -8.14 12.66
C GLY A 339 -9.64 -7.35 13.93
N ILE A 340 -10.66 -6.83 14.62
CA ILE A 340 -10.50 -6.03 15.84
C ILE A 340 -10.65 -6.95 17.06
N PRO A 341 -9.64 -7.06 17.94
CA PRO A 341 -9.79 -7.75 19.23
C PRO A 341 -10.79 -7.04 20.15
N VAL A 342 -11.60 -7.83 20.88
CA VAL A 342 -12.65 -7.38 21.78
C VAL A 342 -12.37 -7.78 23.22
N PHE A 343 -12.29 -6.78 24.10
CA PHE A 343 -12.13 -6.97 25.53
C PHE A 343 -13.49 -6.92 26.24
N GLY A 344 -13.71 -7.80 27.20
CA GLY A 344 -14.88 -7.75 28.09
C GLY A 344 -14.52 -7.15 29.45
N ALA A 345 -15.46 -6.51 30.12
CA ALA A 345 -15.37 -6.28 31.56
C ALA A 345 -16.53 -6.94 32.31
N THR A 346 -16.22 -7.52 33.47
CA THR A 346 -17.25 -8.08 34.34
C THR A 346 -18.12 -6.97 34.93
N ILE A 347 -19.42 -7.22 35.03
CA ILE A 347 -20.41 -6.32 35.61
C ILE A 347 -20.10 -6.15 37.10
N THR A 348 -19.95 -4.91 37.56
CA THR A 348 -19.59 -4.59 38.94
C THR A 348 -20.71 -4.96 39.93
N PRO A 349 -20.39 -5.13 41.22
CA PRO A 349 -21.39 -5.37 42.26
C PRO A 349 -22.46 -4.25 42.29
N PHE A 350 -23.71 -4.63 42.55
CA PHE A 350 -24.83 -3.68 42.62
C PHE A 350 -25.81 -3.94 43.78
N SER A 351 -25.51 -4.87 44.68
CA SER A 351 -26.37 -5.13 45.84
C SER A 351 -26.16 -4.05 46.89
N ALA A 352 -27.21 -3.75 47.63
CA ALA A 352 -27.19 -2.86 48.78
C ALA A 352 -27.62 -3.60 50.05
N PRO A 353 -27.27 -3.10 51.25
CA PRO A 353 -27.80 -3.60 52.52
C PRO A 353 -29.33 -3.66 52.53
N SER A 354 -29.90 -4.64 53.23
CA SER A 354 -31.36 -4.87 53.25
C SER A 354 -32.18 -3.69 53.78
N ASN A 355 -31.57 -2.80 54.55
CA ASN A 355 -32.18 -1.57 55.06
C ASN A 355 -32.06 -0.37 54.10
N PHE A 356 -31.38 -0.51 52.96
CA PHE A 356 -31.24 0.54 51.96
C PHE A 356 -32.23 0.33 50.81
N THR A 357 -33.16 1.25 50.63
CA THR A 357 -34.20 1.19 49.58
C THR A 357 -33.86 2.00 48.33
N GLY A 358 -32.74 2.74 48.35
CA GLY A 358 -32.31 3.62 47.26
C GLY A 358 -31.68 2.92 46.07
N GLN A 359 -31.42 1.61 46.15
CA GLN A 359 -30.80 0.82 45.08
C GLN A 359 -31.83 -0.16 44.49
N PRO A 360 -32.53 0.21 43.40
CA PRO A 360 -33.58 -0.61 42.82
C PRO A 360 -33.08 -1.91 42.19
N TYR A 361 -31.77 -2.06 41.91
CA TYR A 361 -31.21 -3.27 41.29
C TYR A 361 -30.93 -4.36 42.31
N SER A 362 -30.82 -4.03 43.60
CA SER A 362 -30.51 -4.97 44.67
C SER A 362 -31.58 -6.06 44.80
N SER A 363 -31.22 -7.29 44.46
CA SER A 363 -32.05 -8.48 44.62
C SER A 363 -31.18 -9.73 44.58
N PRO A 364 -31.40 -10.72 45.48
CA PRO A 364 -30.69 -11.99 45.41
C PRO A 364 -30.80 -12.69 44.06
N VAL A 365 -31.95 -12.57 43.39
CA VAL A 365 -32.19 -13.20 42.07
C VAL A 365 -31.37 -12.52 40.99
N ARG A 366 -31.29 -11.18 40.99
CA ARG A 366 -30.49 -10.40 40.03
C ARG A 366 -29.00 -10.58 40.25
N GLU A 367 -28.56 -10.64 41.51
CA GLU A 367 -27.16 -10.91 41.85
C GLU A 367 -26.73 -12.29 41.33
N ALA A 368 -27.59 -13.31 41.48
CA ALA A 368 -27.31 -14.63 40.91
C ALA A 368 -27.15 -14.58 39.37
N THR A 369 -27.98 -13.79 38.67
CA THR A 369 -27.83 -13.57 37.22
C THR A 369 -26.53 -12.86 36.87
N ARG A 370 -26.17 -11.81 37.61
CA ARG A 370 -24.93 -11.07 37.42
C ARG A 370 -23.71 -11.97 37.53
N GLN A 371 -23.68 -12.84 38.55
CA GLN A 371 -22.60 -13.82 38.72
C GLN A 371 -22.51 -14.77 37.52
N LYS A 372 -23.64 -15.33 37.06
CA LYS A 372 -23.67 -16.19 35.86
C LYS A 372 -23.13 -15.46 34.61
N ILE A 373 -23.52 -14.20 34.40
CA ILE A 373 -23.03 -13.40 33.28
C ILE A 373 -21.53 -13.13 33.42
N ASN A 374 -21.06 -12.79 34.62
CA ASN A 374 -19.64 -12.56 34.86
C ASN A 374 -18.81 -13.84 34.65
N ASP A 375 -19.33 -15.00 35.03
CA ASP A 375 -18.68 -16.29 34.77
C ASP A 375 -18.61 -16.60 33.27
N PHE A 376 -19.66 -16.27 32.51
CA PHE A 376 -19.62 -16.32 31.05
C PHE A 376 -18.55 -15.37 30.48
N ILE A 377 -18.51 -14.11 30.92
CA ILE A 377 -17.54 -13.11 30.46
C ILE A 377 -16.12 -13.61 30.72
N ARG A 378 -15.84 -14.16 31.91
CA ARG A 378 -14.51 -14.67 32.30
C ARG A 378 -14.08 -15.90 31.52
N ASN A 379 -14.99 -16.87 31.34
CA ASN A 379 -14.58 -18.25 31.06
C ASN A 379 -15.04 -18.78 29.70
N SER A 380 -15.94 -18.10 28.99
CA SER A 380 -16.51 -18.63 27.74
C SER A 380 -15.53 -18.64 26.56
N GLY A 381 -14.46 -17.85 26.62
CA GLY A 381 -13.60 -17.58 25.47
C GLY A 381 -14.23 -16.67 24.41
N THR A 382 -15.40 -16.07 24.70
CA THR A 382 -16.06 -15.13 23.78
C THR A 382 -15.24 -13.85 23.61
N PHE A 383 -14.65 -13.33 24.68
CA PHE A 383 -13.78 -12.14 24.63
C PHE A 383 -12.31 -12.53 24.55
N ASP A 384 -11.50 -11.73 23.86
CA ASP A 384 -10.06 -11.96 23.68
C ASP A 384 -9.24 -11.71 24.97
N ALA A 385 -9.73 -10.80 25.80
CA ALA A 385 -9.24 -10.53 27.14
C ALA A 385 -10.36 -9.98 28.04
N VAL A 386 -10.19 -10.10 29.36
CA VAL A 386 -11.20 -9.69 30.34
C VAL A 386 -10.57 -8.82 31.43
N ALA A 387 -11.20 -7.68 31.71
CA ALA A 387 -10.93 -6.87 32.90
C ALA A 387 -11.95 -7.21 34.00
N ASP A 388 -11.49 -7.79 35.11
CA ASP A 388 -12.38 -8.30 36.17
C ASP A 388 -12.81 -7.19 37.15
N PHE A 389 -13.53 -6.19 36.64
CA PHE A 389 -14.00 -5.01 37.39
C PHE A 389 -14.89 -5.38 38.59
N ASP A 390 -15.62 -6.50 38.49
CA ASP A 390 -16.33 -7.10 39.62
C ASP A 390 -15.41 -7.28 40.84
N LYS A 391 -14.32 -8.03 40.66
CA LYS A 391 -13.35 -8.28 41.75
C LYS A 391 -12.62 -7.03 42.19
N PHE A 392 -12.43 -6.06 41.30
CA PHE A 392 -11.68 -4.84 41.63
C PHE A 392 -12.47 -3.96 42.60
N LEU A 393 -13.80 -3.95 42.50
CA LEU A 393 -14.65 -3.07 43.31
C LEU A 393 -15.45 -3.77 44.40
N ALA A 394 -15.51 -5.09 44.42
CA ALA A 394 -16.22 -5.87 45.44
C ALA A 394 -15.73 -5.61 46.86
N ASP A 395 -16.67 -5.51 47.80
CA ASP A 395 -16.37 -5.55 49.22
C ASP A 395 -15.80 -6.95 49.58
N PRO A 396 -14.63 -7.04 50.24
CA PRO A 396 -14.01 -8.33 50.57
C PRO A 396 -14.86 -9.21 51.51
N SER A 397 -15.71 -8.59 52.33
CA SER A 397 -16.61 -9.26 53.27
C SER A 397 -17.99 -9.54 52.69
N ILE A 398 -18.48 -8.69 51.78
CA ILE A 398 -19.78 -8.85 51.10
C ILE A 398 -19.62 -8.64 49.59
N PRO A 399 -19.12 -9.64 48.83
CA PRO A 399 -18.73 -9.46 47.43
C PRO A 399 -19.84 -9.03 46.45
N SER A 400 -21.10 -9.11 46.87
CA SER A 400 -22.24 -8.61 46.08
C SER A 400 -22.44 -7.09 46.17
N GLN A 401 -21.72 -6.41 47.07
CA GLN A 401 -21.73 -4.95 47.24
C GLN A 401 -20.41 -4.33 46.79
N LEU A 402 -20.46 -3.05 46.41
CA LEU A 402 -19.26 -2.25 46.22
C LEU A 402 -18.56 -2.05 47.57
N ALA A 403 -17.23 -2.12 47.59
CA ALA A 403 -16.46 -1.78 48.76
C ALA A 403 -16.73 -0.32 49.16
N PRO A 404 -17.00 -0.01 50.44
CA PRO A 404 -17.46 1.31 50.87
C PRO A 404 -16.58 2.47 50.41
N GLN A 405 -15.26 2.28 50.32
CA GLN A 405 -14.34 3.33 49.85
C GLN A 405 -14.47 3.65 48.36
N TYR A 406 -15.06 2.76 47.56
CA TYR A 406 -15.25 2.94 46.12
C TYR A 406 -16.68 3.34 45.76
N ASP A 407 -17.64 3.19 46.67
CA ASP A 407 -19.05 3.50 46.42
C ASP A 407 -19.31 5.04 46.43
N SER A 408 -20.13 5.52 45.51
CA SER A 408 -20.65 6.89 45.50
C SER A 408 -21.81 7.11 46.49
N GLY A 409 -22.30 6.03 47.11
CA GLY A 409 -23.37 6.00 48.09
C GLY A 409 -24.70 5.47 47.53
N ASP A 410 -24.73 5.05 46.27
CA ASP A 410 -25.89 4.43 45.65
C ASP A 410 -25.73 2.92 45.43
N TYR A 411 -24.59 2.33 45.82
CA TYR A 411 -24.28 0.91 45.68
C TYR A 411 -24.20 0.40 44.23
N LEU A 412 -24.12 1.27 43.23
CA LEU A 412 -23.98 0.90 41.81
C LEU A 412 -22.84 1.64 41.12
N HIS A 413 -22.68 2.93 41.39
CA HIS A 413 -21.70 3.77 40.73
C HIS A 413 -20.45 3.96 41.59
N PRO A 414 -19.25 3.79 41.00
CA PRO A 414 -18.01 4.16 41.65
C PRO A 414 -17.93 5.67 41.90
N ASN A 415 -17.33 6.04 43.04
CA ASN A 415 -16.84 7.39 43.28
C ASN A 415 -15.48 7.61 42.57
N PRO A 416 -14.88 8.82 42.61
CA PRO A 416 -13.60 9.07 41.93
C PRO A 416 -12.45 8.17 42.39
N VAL A 417 -12.44 7.73 43.65
CA VAL A 417 -11.43 6.78 44.17
C VAL A 417 -11.64 5.39 43.56
N GLY A 418 -12.90 4.94 43.44
CA GLY A 418 -13.25 3.71 42.72
C GLY A 418 -12.85 3.75 41.25
N TYR A 419 -13.08 4.86 40.55
CA TYR A 419 -12.65 5.03 39.16
C TYR A 419 -11.13 5.02 38.99
N GLN A 420 -10.38 5.64 39.91
CA GLN A 420 -8.92 5.53 39.93
C GLN A 420 -8.49 4.08 40.13
N HIS A 421 -9.16 3.35 41.03
CA HIS A 421 -8.86 1.95 41.27
C HIS A 421 -9.07 1.08 40.03
N LEU A 422 -10.16 1.29 39.29
CA LEU A 422 -10.40 0.60 38.01
C LEU A 422 -9.27 0.86 37.00
N ALA A 423 -8.87 2.12 36.84
CA ALA A 423 -7.79 2.51 35.93
C ALA A 423 -6.43 1.90 36.34
N ASP A 424 -6.13 1.85 37.64
CA ASP A 424 -4.90 1.29 38.18
C ASP A 424 -4.84 -0.24 38.06
N LYS A 425 -6.00 -0.91 38.15
CA LYS A 425 -6.11 -2.37 38.05
C LYS A 425 -6.35 -2.89 36.64
N PHE A 426 -6.67 -2.02 35.69
CA PHE A 426 -6.83 -2.41 34.28
C PHE A 426 -5.56 -3.15 33.76
N PRO A 427 -5.69 -4.32 33.13
CA PRO A 427 -4.55 -5.10 32.68
C PRO A 427 -3.97 -4.53 31.37
N VAL A 428 -3.14 -3.49 31.45
CA VAL A 428 -2.60 -2.78 30.26
C VAL A 428 -1.69 -3.64 29.38
N GLU A 429 -1.17 -4.74 29.89
CA GLU A 429 -0.39 -5.73 29.16
C GLU A 429 -1.20 -6.40 28.03
N ILE A 430 -2.54 -6.42 28.10
CA ILE A 430 -3.40 -7.01 27.05
C ILE A 430 -3.14 -6.36 25.68
N PHE A 431 -2.83 -5.06 25.64
CA PHE A 431 -2.56 -4.35 24.39
C PHE A 431 -1.31 -4.89 23.68
N SER A 432 -0.31 -5.33 24.44
CA SER A 432 0.91 -5.92 23.87
C SER A 432 0.65 -7.29 23.24
N LYS A 433 -0.24 -8.10 23.84
CA LYS A 433 -0.64 -9.42 23.35
C LYS A 433 -1.33 -9.34 21.98
N PHE A 434 -2.09 -8.27 21.73
CA PHE A 434 -2.89 -8.10 20.52
C PHE A 434 -2.37 -6.98 19.60
N LYS A 435 -1.10 -6.58 19.75
CA LYS A 435 -0.49 -5.51 18.93
C LYS A 435 -0.56 -5.81 17.43
N ASP A 436 -0.44 -7.08 17.05
CA ASP A 436 -0.40 -7.56 15.66
C ASP A 436 -1.73 -8.18 15.19
N GLY A 437 -2.82 -8.01 15.96
CA GLY A 437 -4.16 -8.52 15.65
C GLY A 437 -4.59 -9.76 16.46
N PRO A 438 -5.73 -10.39 16.13
CA PRO A 438 -6.40 -11.42 16.93
C PRO A 438 -5.82 -12.85 16.78
N PHE A 439 -4.83 -13.06 15.90
CA PHE A 439 -4.18 -14.37 15.82
C PHE A 439 -3.27 -14.60 17.04
N THR A 440 -3.83 -15.20 18.09
CA THR A 440 -3.06 -15.63 19.26
C THR A 440 -3.13 -17.15 19.41
N HIS A 441 -2.01 -17.81 19.15
CA HIS A 441 -1.76 -19.23 19.45
C HIS A 441 -0.64 -19.30 20.49
N PRO A 442 -0.57 -20.29 21.40
CA PRO A 442 0.55 -20.42 22.35
C PRO A 442 1.95 -20.44 21.70
N LEU A 443 2.00 -20.85 20.43
CA LEU A 443 3.21 -20.84 19.59
C LEU A 443 3.34 -19.61 18.67
N ALA A 444 2.36 -18.69 18.63
CA ALA A 444 2.36 -17.54 17.71
C ALA A 444 3.51 -16.55 17.95
N HIS A 445 4.09 -16.56 19.16
CA HIS A 445 5.23 -15.72 19.53
C HIS A 445 6.45 -16.56 19.94
N GLN A 446 6.45 -17.86 19.66
CA GLN A 446 7.63 -18.70 19.81
C GLN A 446 8.36 -18.73 18.47
N GLU A 447 9.48 -18.00 18.39
CA GLU A 447 10.35 -18.08 17.21
C GLU A 447 10.82 -19.52 17.03
N THR A 448 10.83 -19.94 15.77
CA THR A 448 11.39 -21.22 15.33
C THR A 448 12.87 -21.25 15.69
N THR A 449 13.26 -22.29 16.41
CA THR A 449 14.62 -22.47 16.89
C THR A 449 15.55 -22.94 15.76
N ALA A 450 16.84 -22.67 15.87
CA ALA A 450 17.80 -22.96 14.79
C ALA A 450 17.92 -24.45 14.44
N ASP A 451 17.52 -25.35 15.35
CA ASP A 451 17.50 -26.81 15.16
C ASP A 451 16.40 -27.28 14.20
N VAL A 452 15.36 -26.48 13.97
CA VAL A 452 14.30 -26.81 13.00
C VAL A 452 14.48 -26.10 11.65
N LEU A 453 15.48 -25.22 11.54
CA LEU A 453 15.82 -24.54 10.30
C LEU A 453 16.75 -25.39 9.44
N VAL A 454 16.33 -25.61 8.21
CA VAL A 454 17.13 -26.31 7.20
C VAL A 454 17.93 -25.29 6.39
N ASP A 455 19.25 -25.38 6.48
CA ASP A 455 20.21 -24.61 5.69
C ASP A 455 21.21 -25.54 4.97
N PHE A 456 22.17 -24.96 4.27
CA PHE A 456 23.29 -25.68 3.68
C PHE A 456 24.29 -26.12 4.75
N ASP A 457 24.90 -27.28 4.54
CA ASP A 457 25.86 -27.91 5.45
C ASP A 457 27.26 -27.29 5.29
N GLY A 458 27.34 -25.96 5.34
CA GLY A 458 28.56 -25.17 5.18
C GLY A 458 28.80 -24.64 3.75
N PRO A 459 29.96 -23.98 3.52
CA PRO A 459 30.25 -23.32 2.24
C PRO A 459 30.39 -24.29 1.06
N ASP A 460 30.86 -25.51 1.33
CA ASP A 460 31.18 -26.55 0.33
C ASP A 460 30.04 -27.56 0.09
N ASP A 461 28.84 -27.32 0.65
CA ASP A 461 27.68 -28.21 0.48
C ASP A 461 27.37 -28.42 -1.03
N PRO A 462 27.30 -29.67 -1.53
CA PRO A 462 27.02 -29.96 -2.93
C PRO A 462 25.62 -29.53 -3.39
N TYR A 463 24.68 -29.30 -2.47
CA TYR A 463 23.35 -28.76 -2.76
C TYR A 463 23.40 -27.28 -3.18
N ARG A 464 24.49 -26.56 -2.87
CA ARG A 464 24.67 -25.17 -3.31
C ARG A 464 25.03 -25.12 -4.80
N PRO A 465 24.32 -24.31 -5.61
CA PRO A 465 24.60 -24.22 -7.05
C PRO A 465 26.02 -23.76 -7.38
N MET A 466 26.62 -22.94 -6.51
CA MET A 466 28.02 -22.53 -6.61
C MET A 466 29.02 -23.70 -6.52
N ASN A 467 28.63 -24.86 -5.99
CA ASN A 467 29.49 -26.04 -5.87
C ASN A 467 29.19 -27.11 -6.92
N TRP A 468 28.25 -26.85 -7.84
CA TRP A 468 27.96 -27.78 -8.92
C TRP A 468 29.16 -28.02 -9.85
N PRO A 469 29.28 -29.21 -10.46
CA PRO A 469 30.32 -29.48 -11.44
C PRO A 469 30.32 -28.44 -12.58
N THR A 470 31.50 -28.01 -13.02
CA THR A 470 31.65 -26.99 -14.07
C THR A 470 30.87 -27.33 -15.34
N LYS A 471 30.84 -28.60 -15.74
CA LYS A 471 30.05 -29.09 -16.89
C LYS A 471 28.56 -28.74 -16.74
N LYS A 472 28.00 -28.91 -15.54
CA LYS A 472 26.60 -28.58 -15.25
C LYS A 472 26.36 -27.07 -15.34
N LYS A 473 27.22 -26.26 -14.71
CA LYS A 473 27.11 -24.79 -14.76
C LYS A 473 27.17 -24.24 -16.18
N VAL A 474 28.09 -24.75 -17.00
CA VAL A 474 28.23 -24.36 -18.41
C VAL A 474 27.01 -24.78 -19.22
N LEU A 475 26.52 -26.02 -19.03
CA LEU A 475 25.32 -26.50 -19.70
C LEU A 475 24.09 -25.64 -19.35
N THR A 476 23.86 -25.36 -18.06
CA THR A 476 22.76 -24.50 -17.61
C THR A 476 22.88 -23.09 -18.20
N THR A 477 24.08 -22.51 -18.21
CA THR A 477 24.34 -21.19 -18.82
C THR A 477 24.02 -21.19 -20.31
N MET A 478 24.42 -22.23 -21.04
CA MET A 478 24.15 -22.37 -22.46
C MET A 478 22.65 -22.49 -22.74
N MET A 479 21.92 -23.29 -21.94
CA MET A 479 20.47 -23.45 -22.08
C MET A 479 19.75 -22.11 -21.90
N TYR A 480 19.96 -21.41 -20.78
CA TYR A 480 19.38 -20.07 -20.58
C TYR A 480 19.79 -19.06 -21.66
N GLY A 481 21.01 -19.18 -22.19
CA GLY A 481 21.47 -18.43 -23.36
C GLY A 481 20.61 -18.71 -24.59
N LEU A 482 20.39 -19.98 -24.95
CA LEU A 482 19.54 -20.37 -26.07
C LEU A 482 18.08 -19.94 -25.87
N THR A 483 17.52 -20.09 -24.66
CA THR A 483 16.18 -19.60 -24.32
C THR A 483 16.07 -18.09 -24.56
N THR A 484 17.10 -17.34 -24.17
CA THR A 484 17.17 -15.88 -24.40
C THR A 484 17.34 -15.53 -25.89
N MET A 485 18.11 -16.34 -26.61
CA MET A 485 18.27 -16.16 -28.05
C MET A 485 16.95 -16.33 -28.79
N THR A 486 16.11 -17.32 -28.43
CA THR A 486 14.80 -17.49 -29.07
C THR A 486 13.84 -16.35 -28.75
N ALA A 487 13.92 -15.76 -27.56
CA ALA A 487 13.17 -14.57 -27.18
C ALA A 487 13.58 -13.33 -28.00
N THR A 488 14.88 -13.09 -28.12
CA THR A 488 15.41 -11.96 -28.91
C THR A 488 15.27 -12.19 -30.42
N TRP A 489 15.34 -13.43 -30.90
CA TRP A 489 15.00 -13.82 -32.27
C TRP A 489 13.56 -13.42 -32.63
N ALA A 490 12.59 -13.76 -31.77
CA ALA A 490 11.18 -13.46 -31.98
C ALA A 490 10.91 -11.95 -32.15
N SER A 491 11.74 -11.12 -31.53
CA SER A 491 11.64 -9.66 -31.65
C SER A 491 11.96 -9.15 -33.06
N SER A 492 12.87 -9.81 -33.78
CA SER A 492 13.36 -9.39 -35.09
C SER A 492 12.81 -10.19 -36.26
N ALA A 493 12.43 -11.46 -36.05
CA ALA A 493 12.00 -12.37 -37.12
C ALA A 493 10.84 -11.81 -37.95
N TYR A 494 9.93 -11.09 -37.30
CA TYR A 494 8.79 -10.39 -37.93
C TYR A 494 9.20 -9.35 -38.99
N SER A 495 10.34 -8.67 -38.79
CA SER A 495 10.72 -7.48 -39.57
C SER A 495 10.91 -7.75 -41.06
N ALA A 496 11.35 -8.95 -41.44
CA ALA A 496 11.50 -9.32 -42.85
C ALA A 496 10.15 -9.39 -43.59
N GLY A 497 9.07 -9.71 -42.87
CA GLY A 497 7.72 -9.90 -43.42
C GLY A 497 6.87 -8.63 -43.44
N THR A 498 7.35 -7.50 -42.92
CA THR A 498 6.52 -6.31 -42.67
C THR A 498 5.79 -5.80 -43.91
N ARG A 499 6.41 -5.82 -45.09
CA ARG A 499 5.73 -5.42 -46.34
C ARG A 499 4.60 -6.38 -46.74
N GLN A 500 4.77 -7.69 -46.54
CA GLN A 500 3.73 -8.68 -46.83
C GLN A 500 2.57 -8.55 -45.84
N VAL A 501 2.85 -8.31 -44.55
CA VAL A 501 1.82 -8.02 -43.54
C VAL A 501 1.02 -6.77 -43.93
N ALA A 502 1.70 -5.70 -44.33
CA ALA A 502 1.05 -4.46 -44.74
C ALA A 502 0.10 -4.68 -45.93
N ALA A 503 0.54 -5.47 -46.92
CA ALA A 503 -0.27 -5.82 -48.08
C ALA A 503 -1.49 -6.68 -47.71
N GLU A 504 -1.30 -7.69 -46.87
CA GLU A 504 -2.36 -8.63 -46.52
C GLU A 504 -3.46 -8.02 -45.65
N PHE A 505 -3.11 -7.20 -44.67
CA PHE A 505 -4.08 -6.54 -43.79
C PHE A 505 -4.52 -5.16 -44.30
N HIS A 506 -4.09 -4.76 -45.49
CA HIS A 506 -4.42 -3.49 -46.12
C HIS A 506 -4.09 -2.27 -45.23
N VAL A 507 -2.92 -2.28 -44.60
CA VAL A 507 -2.42 -1.18 -43.75
C VAL A 507 -1.15 -0.56 -44.34
N GLY A 508 -0.82 0.67 -43.93
CA GLY A 508 0.44 1.29 -44.34
C GLY A 508 1.66 0.54 -43.78
N ASN A 509 2.79 0.56 -44.51
CA ASN A 509 4.03 -0.10 -44.07
C ASN A 509 4.49 0.40 -42.69
N GLN A 510 4.32 1.70 -42.41
CA GLN A 510 4.61 2.30 -41.11
C GLN A 510 3.73 1.73 -39.99
N VAL A 511 2.48 1.37 -40.31
CA VAL A 511 1.56 0.73 -39.35
C VAL A 511 1.98 -0.71 -39.12
N ALA A 512 2.38 -1.46 -40.16
CA ALA A 512 2.87 -2.82 -39.99
C ALA A 512 4.17 -2.90 -39.15
N VAL A 513 5.06 -1.89 -39.23
CA VAL A 513 6.25 -1.78 -38.35
C VAL A 513 5.88 -1.77 -36.86
N LEU A 514 4.65 -1.38 -36.50
CA LEU A 514 4.15 -1.40 -35.13
C LEU A 514 4.27 -2.80 -34.48
N GLY A 515 4.21 -3.89 -35.26
CA GLY A 515 4.40 -5.25 -34.73
C GLY A 515 5.78 -5.51 -34.13
N THR A 516 6.83 -4.86 -34.66
CA THR A 516 8.18 -4.89 -34.06
C THR A 516 8.24 -3.98 -32.84
N THR A 517 7.66 -2.78 -32.94
CA THR A 517 7.64 -1.80 -31.85
C THR A 517 6.91 -2.33 -30.61
N LEU A 518 5.72 -2.91 -30.79
CA LEU A 518 4.93 -3.49 -29.71
C LEU A 518 5.61 -4.70 -29.08
N PHE A 519 6.36 -5.47 -29.88
CA PHE A 519 7.18 -6.54 -29.32
C PHE A 519 8.24 -5.95 -28.39
N LEU A 520 9.03 -4.96 -28.84
CA LEU A 520 10.01 -4.31 -27.97
C LEU A 520 9.39 -3.67 -26.72
N PHE A 521 8.18 -3.15 -26.84
CA PHE A 521 7.43 -2.59 -25.73
C PHE A 521 7.02 -3.66 -24.70
N GLY A 522 6.47 -4.80 -25.15
CA GLY A 522 6.22 -5.95 -24.27
C GLY A 522 7.50 -6.45 -23.62
N PHE A 523 8.58 -6.50 -24.41
CA PHE A 523 9.91 -6.93 -23.95
C PHE A 523 10.49 -6.04 -22.85
N GLY A 524 10.22 -4.73 -22.91
CA GLY A 524 10.58 -3.78 -21.87
C GLY A 524 9.67 -3.86 -20.64
N THR A 525 8.38 -4.15 -20.78
CA THR A 525 7.45 -4.14 -19.63
C THR A 525 7.44 -5.44 -18.84
N GLY A 526 7.62 -6.59 -19.48
CA GLY A 526 7.64 -7.90 -18.81
C GLY A 526 8.64 -8.05 -17.65
N PRO A 527 9.87 -7.51 -17.72
CA PRO A 527 10.82 -7.53 -16.60
C PRO A 527 10.28 -6.96 -15.28
N LEU A 528 9.28 -6.08 -15.30
CA LEU A 528 8.64 -5.55 -14.08
C LEU A 528 7.88 -6.64 -13.29
N LEU A 529 7.46 -7.70 -13.97
CA LEU A 529 6.74 -8.83 -13.39
C LEU A 529 7.64 -10.05 -13.20
N TRP A 530 8.49 -10.37 -14.17
CA TRP A 530 9.25 -11.63 -14.15
C TRP A 530 10.44 -11.64 -13.20
N ALA A 531 11.11 -10.49 -12.97
CA ALA A 531 12.18 -10.41 -11.99
C ALA A 531 11.66 -10.74 -10.58
N PRO A 532 10.59 -10.08 -10.10
CA PRO A 532 10.00 -10.35 -8.78
C PRO A 532 9.53 -11.79 -8.60
N LEU A 533 8.83 -12.33 -9.62
CA LEU A 533 8.31 -13.69 -9.54
C LEU A 533 9.43 -14.73 -9.47
N SER A 534 10.61 -14.46 -10.03
CA SER A 534 11.76 -15.37 -9.92
C SER A 534 12.34 -15.47 -8.50
N GLU A 535 12.19 -14.41 -7.69
CA GLU A 535 12.61 -14.41 -6.28
C GLU A 535 11.60 -15.11 -5.36
N VAL A 536 10.37 -15.32 -5.83
CA VAL A 536 9.26 -15.95 -5.08
C VAL A 536 9.12 -17.43 -5.46
N PHE A 537 9.05 -17.70 -6.76
CA PHE A 537 8.74 -19.02 -7.30
C PHE A 537 9.99 -19.83 -7.72
N GLY A 538 11.17 -19.21 -7.72
CA GLY A 538 12.43 -19.78 -8.21
C GLY A 538 12.75 -19.37 -9.65
N ARG A 539 14.00 -19.57 -10.08
CA ARG A 539 14.49 -19.14 -11.39
C ARG A 539 13.93 -19.99 -12.52
N LYS A 540 13.74 -21.30 -12.31
CA LYS A 540 13.31 -22.22 -13.38
C LYS A 540 11.87 -21.92 -13.81
N LEU A 541 10.94 -21.92 -12.86
CA LEU A 541 9.52 -21.69 -13.16
C LEU A 541 9.23 -20.29 -13.69
N ALA A 542 9.92 -19.27 -13.15
CA ALA A 542 9.76 -17.89 -13.60
C ALA A 542 10.30 -17.62 -15.02
N VAL A 543 10.95 -18.59 -15.66
CA VAL A 543 11.40 -18.50 -17.06
C VAL A 543 10.65 -19.47 -17.96
N LEU A 544 10.54 -20.74 -17.59
CA LEU A 544 9.97 -21.75 -18.49
C LEU A 544 8.46 -21.57 -18.69
N ALA A 545 7.71 -21.21 -17.65
CA ALA A 545 6.27 -21.00 -17.79
C ALA A 545 5.95 -19.79 -18.70
N PRO A 546 6.56 -18.61 -18.52
CA PRO A 546 6.41 -17.52 -19.48
C PRO A 546 6.86 -17.89 -20.89
N MET A 547 7.99 -18.60 -21.06
CA MET A 547 8.46 -18.98 -22.39
C MET A 547 7.50 -19.93 -23.13
N PHE A 548 6.85 -20.85 -22.41
CA PHE A 548 5.78 -21.66 -22.98
C PHE A 548 4.60 -20.80 -23.47
N ILE A 549 4.21 -19.79 -22.69
CA ILE A 549 3.13 -18.87 -23.08
C ILE A 549 3.57 -18.01 -24.28
N ALA A 550 4.81 -17.54 -24.31
CA ALA A 550 5.38 -16.79 -25.43
C ALA A 550 5.36 -17.62 -26.73
N MET A 551 5.69 -18.91 -26.65
CA MET A 551 5.57 -19.85 -27.75
C MET A 551 4.13 -19.91 -28.28
N CYS A 552 3.12 -20.02 -27.41
CA CYS A 552 1.72 -19.98 -27.81
C CYS A 552 1.37 -18.67 -28.54
N PHE A 553 1.88 -17.53 -28.08
CA PHE A 553 1.68 -16.23 -28.73
C PHE A 553 2.40 -16.09 -30.07
N SER A 554 3.54 -16.75 -30.28
CA SER A 554 4.18 -16.83 -31.60
C SER A 554 3.31 -17.60 -32.59
N PHE A 555 2.71 -18.73 -32.19
CA PHE A 555 1.72 -19.43 -33.03
C PHE A 555 0.44 -18.61 -33.22
N GLY A 556 0.02 -17.85 -32.21
CA GLY A 556 -1.08 -16.89 -32.33
C GLY A 556 -0.78 -15.77 -33.34
N SER A 557 0.45 -15.26 -33.36
CA SER A 557 0.89 -14.27 -34.34
C SER A 557 0.88 -14.85 -35.76
N ALA A 558 1.34 -16.09 -35.93
CA ALA A 558 1.34 -16.79 -37.20
C ALA A 558 -0.07 -17.08 -37.75
N THR A 559 -1.04 -17.32 -36.87
CA THR A 559 -2.44 -17.68 -37.22
C THR A 559 -3.39 -16.49 -37.21
N ALA A 560 -2.91 -15.28 -36.94
CA ALA A 560 -3.73 -14.08 -36.85
C ALA A 560 -4.52 -13.83 -38.14
N LYS A 561 -5.83 -13.60 -37.99
CA LYS A 561 -6.78 -13.33 -39.08
C LYS A 561 -7.07 -11.85 -39.29
N ASP A 562 -6.66 -11.03 -38.33
CA ASP A 562 -6.83 -9.59 -38.33
C ASP A 562 -5.59 -8.91 -37.73
N PHE A 563 -5.43 -7.62 -38.04
CA PHE A 563 -4.26 -6.85 -37.65
C PHE A 563 -4.20 -6.62 -36.13
N GLN A 564 -5.35 -6.47 -35.46
CA GLN A 564 -5.41 -6.24 -34.02
C GLN A 564 -4.91 -7.48 -33.25
N THR A 565 -5.36 -8.66 -33.64
CA THR A 565 -4.89 -9.94 -33.08
C THR A 565 -3.39 -10.08 -33.26
N LEU A 566 -2.85 -9.75 -34.43
CA LEU A 566 -1.40 -9.74 -34.66
C LEU A 566 -0.69 -8.77 -33.70
N MET A 567 -1.17 -7.54 -33.54
CA MET A 567 -0.55 -6.57 -32.63
C MET A 567 -0.59 -7.01 -31.16
N LEU A 568 -1.71 -7.55 -30.69
CA LEU A 568 -1.87 -8.03 -29.32
C LEU A 568 -0.97 -9.25 -29.04
N THR A 569 -0.95 -10.22 -29.95
CA THR A 569 -0.11 -11.42 -29.82
C THR A 569 1.37 -11.08 -29.88
N ARG A 570 1.77 -10.09 -30.69
CA ARG A 570 3.14 -9.56 -30.68
C ARG A 570 3.52 -8.92 -29.34
N PHE A 571 2.66 -8.07 -28.77
CA PHE A 571 2.93 -7.46 -27.46
C PHE A 571 3.04 -8.51 -26.34
N PHE A 572 2.04 -9.37 -26.19
CA PHE A 572 2.04 -10.36 -25.12
C PHE A 572 3.11 -11.43 -25.33
N GLY A 573 3.34 -11.88 -26.56
CA GLY A 573 4.45 -12.78 -26.88
C GLY A 573 5.78 -12.23 -26.39
N ALA A 574 6.02 -10.94 -26.57
CA ALA A 574 7.23 -10.29 -26.05
C ALA A 574 7.23 -10.09 -24.54
N PHE A 575 6.09 -9.72 -23.96
CA PHE A 575 5.92 -9.58 -22.52
C PHE A 575 6.37 -10.86 -21.82
N PHE A 576 5.87 -12.01 -22.26
CA PHE A 576 6.27 -13.31 -21.70
C PHE A 576 7.70 -13.73 -22.11
N ALA A 577 8.13 -13.48 -23.35
CA ALA A 577 9.48 -13.83 -23.83
C ALA A 577 10.60 -13.05 -23.13
N SER A 578 10.30 -11.94 -22.45
CA SER A 578 11.31 -11.16 -21.70
C SER A 578 11.78 -11.83 -20.40
N ALA A 579 11.09 -12.86 -19.93
CA ALA A 579 11.42 -13.57 -18.69
C ALA A 579 12.87 -14.12 -18.63
N PRO A 580 13.38 -14.88 -19.62
CA PRO A 580 14.77 -15.34 -19.61
C PRO A 580 15.78 -14.19 -19.63
N VAL A 581 15.48 -13.08 -20.32
CA VAL A 581 16.38 -11.91 -20.38
C VAL A 581 16.55 -11.28 -19.01
N THR A 582 15.48 -11.24 -18.24
CA THR A 582 15.45 -10.65 -16.90
C THR A 582 16.11 -11.56 -15.87
N ASN A 583 15.82 -12.86 -15.93
CA ASN A 583 16.12 -13.77 -14.83
C ASN A 583 17.46 -14.50 -14.98
N THR A 584 18.02 -14.61 -16.19
CA THR A 584 19.30 -15.31 -16.41
C THR A 584 20.45 -14.66 -15.66
N GLY A 585 20.46 -13.33 -15.50
CA GLY A 585 21.48 -12.66 -14.69
C GLY A 585 21.46 -13.12 -13.22
N GLY A 586 20.26 -13.39 -12.66
CA GLY A 586 20.10 -13.97 -11.33
C GLY A 586 20.63 -15.40 -11.26
N VAL A 587 20.27 -16.24 -12.24
CA VAL A 587 20.79 -17.62 -12.38
C VAL A 587 22.32 -17.66 -12.39
N LEU A 588 22.96 -16.76 -13.15
CA LEU A 588 24.42 -16.70 -13.20
C LEU A 588 25.04 -16.21 -11.89
N GLY A 589 24.33 -15.36 -11.14
CA GLY A 589 24.71 -14.99 -9.78
C GLY A 589 24.60 -16.15 -8.79
N ASP A 590 23.62 -17.03 -8.98
CA ASP A 590 23.42 -18.23 -8.16
C ASP A 590 24.49 -19.31 -8.45
N LEU A 591 25.01 -19.37 -9.69
CA LEU A 591 25.96 -20.41 -10.15
C LEU A 591 27.45 -20.04 -10.03
N PHE A 592 27.81 -18.77 -10.19
CA PHE A 592 29.20 -18.33 -10.33
C PHE A 592 29.59 -17.26 -9.32
N SER A 593 30.81 -17.36 -8.80
CA SER A 593 31.41 -16.30 -7.99
C SER A 593 31.67 -15.04 -8.85
N PRO A 594 31.78 -13.84 -8.23
CA PRO A 594 32.03 -12.59 -8.95
C PRO A 594 33.23 -12.63 -9.92
N ALA A 595 34.27 -13.41 -9.59
CA ALA A 595 35.47 -13.56 -10.42
C ALA A 595 35.22 -14.26 -11.78
N TRP A 596 34.27 -15.20 -11.83
CA TRP A 596 33.94 -15.99 -13.02
C TRP A 596 32.63 -15.57 -13.69
N ARG A 597 31.73 -14.90 -12.96
CA ARG A 597 30.40 -14.50 -13.43
C ARG A 597 30.43 -13.66 -14.70
N ALA A 598 31.41 -12.77 -14.84
CA ALA A 598 31.52 -11.90 -16.02
C ALA A 598 31.83 -12.66 -17.32
N LEU A 599 32.59 -13.75 -17.26
CA LEU A 599 32.86 -14.59 -18.44
C LEU A 599 31.61 -15.35 -18.87
N ALA A 600 30.84 -15.87 -17.91
CA ALA A 600 29.55 -16.50 -18.18
C ALA A 600 28.54 -15.51 -18.77
N LEU A 601 28.51 -14.27 -18.25
CA LEU A 601 27.68 -13.18 -18.77
C LEU A 601 28.06 -12.79 -20.21
N ALA A 602 29.34 -12.81 -20.57
CA ALA A 602 29.77 -12.54 -21.94
C ALA A 602 29.24 -13.59 -22.94
N GLY A 603 29.31 -14.88 -22.57
CA GLY A 603 28.72 -15.96 -23.38
C GLY A 603 27.20 -15.83 -23.52
N TYR A 604 26.51 -15.50 -22.43
CA TYR A 604 25.07 -15.19 -22.45
C TYR A 604 24.74 -13.98 -23.34
N ALA A 605 25.52 -12.91 -23.26
CA ALA A 605 25.30 -11.69 -24.04
C ALA A 605 25.41 -11.91 -25.54
N MET A 606 26.25 -12.84 -25.97
CA MET A 606 26.32 -13.24 -27.37
C MET A 606 24.99 -13.82 -27.85
N ALA A 607 24.28 -14.56 -27.02
CA ALA A 607 22.96 -15.08 -27.34
C ALA A 607 21.90 -13.95 -27.47
N VAL A 608 22.01 -12.89 -26.67
CA VAL A 608 21.15 -11.69 -26.76
C VAL A 608 21.32 -10.97 -28.11
N VAL A 609 22.56 -10.88 -28.62
CA VAL A 609 22.84 -10.23 -29.92
C VAL A 609 22.59 -11.17 -31.10
N GLY A 610 22.79 -12.48 -30.91
CA GLY A 610 22.60 -13.48 -31.95
C GLY A 610 21.17 -13.51 -32.49
N GLY A 611 20.16 -13.40 -31.63
CA GLY A 611 18.76 -13.40 -32.05
C GLY A 611 18.43 -12.32 -33.10
N PRO A 612 18.64 -11.03 -32.79
CA PRO A 612 18.36 -9.92 -33.71
C PRO A 612 19.19 -9.92 -35.00
N CYS A 613 20.38 -10.54 -34.98
CA CYS A 613 21.23 -10.63 -36.17
C CYS A 613 20.84 -11.80 -37.09
N LEU A 614 20.47 -12.95 -36.52
CA LEU A 614 20.16 -14.17 -37.28
C LEU A 614 18.69 -14.25 -37.72
N GLY A 615 17.77 -13.71 -36.92
CA GLY A 615 16.33 -13.74 -37.20
C GLY A 615 15.95 -13.18 -38.57
N PRO A 616 16.37 -11.95 -38.94
CA PRO A 616 16.05 -11.37 -40.25
C PRO A 616 16.61 -12.17 -41.43
N ILE A 617 17.75 -12.85 -41.26
CA ILE A 617 18.37 -13.64 -42.32
C ILE A 617 17.50 -14.84 -42.66
N VAL A 618 17.12 -15.63 -41.65
CA VAL A 618 16.28 -16.82 -41.84
C VAL A 618 14.86 -16.41 -42.23
N SER A 619 14.32 -15.35 -41.64
CA SER A 619 13.00 -14.84 -42.01
C SER A 619 12.95 -14.32 -43.46
N ALA A 620 14.04 -13.74 -43.98
CA ALA A 620 14.12 -13.33 -45.38
C ALA A 620 13.99 -14.54 -46.33
N VAL A 621 14.48 -15.72 -45.96
CA VAL A 621 14.32 -16.95 -46.74
C VAL A 621 12.85 -17.35 -46.81
N PHE A 622 12.13 -17.34 -45.69
CA PHE A 622 10.69 -17.66 -45.67
C PHE A 622 9.86 -16.68 -46.48
N VAL A 623 10.11 -15.39 -46.31
CA VAL A 623 9.39 -14.31 -47.01
C VAL A 623 9.65 -14.34 -48.52
N SER A 624 10.86 -14.75 -48.94
CA SER A 624 11.22 -14.87 -50.35
C SER A 624 10.72 -16.15 -51.01
N THR A 625 10.28 -17.13 -50.21
CA THR A 625 9.77 -18.41 -50.71
C THR A 625 8.25 -18.30 -50.94
N PRO A 626 7.75 -18.41 -52.19
CA PRO A 626 6.35 -18.15 -52.52
C PRO A 626 5.32 -18.98 -51.74
N SER A 627 5.68 -20.20 -51.33
CA SER A 627 4.79 -21.10 -50.59
C SER A 627 4.72 -20.84 -49.08
N LEU A 628 5.58 -19.99 -48.53
CA LEU A 628 5.73 -19.80 -47.08
C LEU A 628 5.27 -18.41 -46.63
N GLY A 629 5.92 -17.34 -47.12
CA GLY A 629 5.59 -15.97 -46.75
C GLY A 629 5.85 -15.62 -45.28
N TRP A 630 5.32 -14.47 -44.84
CA TRP A 630 5.64 -13.90 -43.52
C TRP A 630 5.15 -14.75 -42.33
N ARG A 631 4.06 -15.51 -42.46
CA ARG A 631 3.55 -16.35 -41.35
C ARG A 631 4.56 -17.38 -40.88
N TRP A 632 5.35 -17.92 -41.80
CA TRP A 632 6.37 -18.91 -41.47
C TRP A 632 7.50 -18.33 -40.63
N THR A 633 7.71 -17.01 -40.64
CA THR A 633 8.63 -16.36 -39.71
C THR A 633 8.18 -16.53 -38.25
N GLU A 634 6.87 -16.49 -38.00
CA GLU A 634 6.26 -16.66 -36.67
C GLU A 634 6.05 -18.14 -36.33
N TYR A 635 5.64 -18.98 -37.28
CA TYR A 635 5.57 -20.44 -37.06
C TYR A 635 6.93 -21.01 -36.68
N PHE A 636 7.98 -20.65 -37.42
CA PHE A 636 9.33 -21.11 -37.12
C PHE A 636 9.80 -20.61 -35.76
N THR A 637 9.48 -19.37 -35.40
CA THR A 637 9.74 -18.82 -34.07
C THR A 637 9.08 -19.65 -32.97
N GLY A 638 7.80 -20.01 -33.12
CA GLY A 638 7.11 -20.89 -32.17
C GLY A 638 7.73 -22.29 -32.10
N ILE A 639 8.14 -22.87 -33.22
CA ILE A 639 8.78 -24.19 -33.28
C ILE A 639 10.13 -24.19 -32.52
N ILE A 640 11.00 -23.21 -32.78
CA ILE A 640 12.30 -23.15 -32.09
C ILE A 640 12.12 -22.87 -30.59
N GLN A 641 11.17 -22.02 -30.20
CA GLN A 641 10.87 -21.76 -28.79
C GLN A 641 10.37 -23.03 -28.11
N GLY A 642 9.46 -23.77 -28.73
CA GLY A 642 8.96 -25.04 -28.22
C GLY A 642 10.04 -26.10 -28.06
N ALA A 643 10.91 -26.26 -29.07
CA ALA A 643 12.03 -27.19 -29.01
C ALA A 643 12.98 -26.86 -27.84
N ILE A 644 13.33 -25.59 -27.67
CA ILE A 644 14.20 -25.16 -26.56
C ILE A 644 13.51 -25.33 -25.20
N VAL A 645 12.23 -24.95 -25.06
CA VAL A 645 11.49 -25.14 -23.80
C VAL A 645 11.41 -26.62 -23.41
N ILE A 646 11.19 -27.53 -24.36
CA ILE A 646 11.17 -28.98 -24.10
C ILE A 646 12.53 -29.45 -23.58
N VAL A 647 13.63 -29.03 -24.22
CA VAL A 647 14.99 -29.36 -23.78
C VAL A 647 15.26 -28.77 -22.40
N ASP A 648 14.86 -27.52 -22.17
CA ASP A 648 15.06 -26.82 -20.90
C ASP A 648 14.32 -27.49 -19.74
N VAL A 649 13.09 -27.98 -19.96
CA VAL A 649 12.33 -28.72 -18.93
C VAL A 649 13.10 -29.95 -18.45
N ILE A 650 13.77 -30.65 -19.37
CA ILE A 650 14.53 -31.88 -19.13
C ILE A 650 15.88 -31.60 -18.45
N PHE A 651 16.61 -30.58 -18.90
CA PHE A 651 18.03 -30.38 -18.52
C PHE A 651 18.30 -29.23 -17.54
N ILE A 652 17.40 -28.24 -17.42
CA ILE A 652 17.60 -27.13 -16.47
C ILE A 652 17.13 -27.58 -15.08
N ASP A 653 18.00 -27.40 -14.10
CA ASP A 653 17.65 -27.52 -12.68
C ASP A 653 17.38 -26.16 -12.04
N GLU A 654 16.63 -26.16 -10.94
CA GLU A 654 16.45 -24.95 -10.14
C GLU A 654 17.79 -24.51 -9.55
N THR A 655 18.09 -23.22 -9.69
CA THR A 655 19.35 -22.61 -9.22
C THR A 655 19.14 -21.72 -8.02
N TYR A 656 17.91 -21.30 -7.72
CA TYR A 656 17.63 -20.38 -6.62
C TYR A 656 17.87 -21.04 -5.25
N PRO A 657 18.87 -20.61 -4.46
CA PRO A 657 19.23 -21.28 -3.21
C PRO A 657 18.09 -21.40 -2.18
N PRO A 658 17.26 -20.35 -1.95
CA PRO A 658 16.12 -20.46 -1.04
C PRO A 658 15.12 -21.54 -1.46
N LYS A 659 14.88 -21.72 -2.76
CA LYS A 659 13.97 -22.76 -3.25
C LYS A 659 14.56 -24.17 -3.13
N LEU A 660 15.87 -24.30 -3.34
CA LEU A 660 16.57 -25.57 -3.10
C LEU A 660 16.51 -25.99 -1.64
N LEU A 661 16.63 -25.05 -0.70
CA LEU A 661 16.46 -25.33 0.73
C LEU A 661 15.03 -25.76 1.07
N VAL A 662 14.00 -25.18 0.44
CA VAL A 662 12.61 -25.66 0.59
C VAL A 662 12.48 -27.11 0.13
N TYR A 663 13.14 -27.50 -0.96
CA TYR A 663 13.15 -28.89 -1.42
C TYR A 663 13.93 -29.81 -0.46
N LYS A 664 15.09 -29.37 0.05
CA LYS A 664 15.86 -30.08 1.08
C LYS A 664 15.02 -30.30 2.34
N ALA A 665 14.36 -29.25 2.84
CA ALA A 665 13.50 -29.30 4.01
C ALA A 665 12.28 -30.21 3.82
N ARG A 666 11.60 -30.12 2.66
CA ARG A 666 10.50 -31.03 2.33
C ARG A 666 10.95 -32.50 2.32
N ARG A 667 12.10 -32.78 1.73
CA ARG A 667 12.66 -34.15 1.71
C ARG A 667 12.99 -34.63 3.12
N LEU A 668 13.66 -33.81 3.92
CA LEU A 668 13.98 -34.12 5.32
C LEU A 668 12.72 -34.36 6.15
N ARG A 669 11.64 -33.56 5.98
CA ARG A 669 10.35 -33.81 6.64
C ARG A 669 9.81 -35.21 6.36
N HIS A 670 9.84 -35.63 5.09
CA HIS A 670 9.34 -36.94 4.69
C HIS A 670 10.25 -38.11 5.11
N GLU A 671 11.58 -37.93 5.06
CA GLU A 671 12.54 -38.99 5.42
C GLU A 671 12.68 -39.16 6.93
N THR A 672 12.65 -38.07 7.70
CA THR A 672 12.84 -38.09 9.18
C THR A 672 11.53 -38.17 9.95
N GLY A 673 10.40 -37.80 9.34
CA GLY A 673 9.12 -37.62 10.02
C GLY A 673 9.03 -36.34 10.87
N ASN A 674 10.08 -35.52 10.93
CA ASN A 674 10.07 -34.26 11.66
C ASN A 674 9.46 -33.13 10.80
N TRP A 675 8.16 -32.88 11.00
CA TRP A 675 7.40 -31.86 10.26
C TRP A 675 7.74 -30.42 10.62
N ALA A 676 8.46 -30.19 11.73
CA ALA A 676 8.93 -28.86 12.10
C ALA A 676 10.05 -28.35 11.20
N LEU A 677 10.76 -29.25 10.49
CA LEU A 677 11.83 -28.87 9.57
C LEU A 677 11.31 -28.03 8.40
N HIS A 678 11.81 -26.81 8.26
CA HIS A 678 11.46 -25.92 7.15
C HIS A 678 12.65 -25.03 6.78
N ALA A 679 12.66 -24.54 5.55
CA ALA A 679 13.62 -23.53 5.14
C ALA A 679 13.18 -22.16 5.66
N LYS A 680 14.12 -21.28 6.01
CA LYS A 680 13.83 -19.88 6.40
C LYS A 680 12.98 -19.12 5.39
N PHE A 681 13.06 -19.50 4.12
CA PHE A 681 12.22 -18.92 3.06
C PHE A 681 10.73 -19.26 3.19
N GLU A 682 10.37 -20.36 3.87
CA GLU A 682 8.97 -20.75 4.14
C GLU A 682 8.34 -19.89 5.26
N GLU A 683 9.15 -19.22 6.09
CA GLU A 683 8.67 -18.26 7.12
C GLU A 683 8.28 -16.90 6.51
N TRP A 684 8.56 -16.69 5.23
CA TRP A 684 8.34 -15.40 4.59
C TRP A 684 6.85 -15.20 4.24
N ASP A 685 6.11 -14.58 5.16
CA ASP A 685 4.73 -14.16 4.92
C ASP A 685 4.71 -12.81 4.17
N VAL A 686 4.39 -12.84 2.87
CA VAL A 686 4.38 -11.64 2.03
C VAL A 686 2.95 -11.27 1.67
N SER A 687 2.48 -10.16 2.22
CA SER A 687 1.29 -9.51 1.70
C SER A 687 1.56 -8.94 0.29
N PHE A 688 0.57 -9.02 -0.59
CA PHE A 688 0.64 -8.47 -1.97
C PHE A 688 1.15 -7.01 -1.99
N SER A 689 0.80 -6.21 -0.98
CA SER A 689 1.26 -4.83 -0.80
C SER A 689 2.78 -4.72 -0.59
N GLN A 690 3.37 -5.62 0.21
CA GLN A 690 4.82 -5.66 0.39
C GLN A 690 5.54 -6.12 -0.88
N LEU A 691 4.96 -7.05 -1.64
CA LEU A 691 5.46 -7.49 -2.95
C LEU A 691 5.51 -6.28 -3.91
N CYS A 692 4.40 -5.54 -4.05
CA CYS A 692 4.34 -4.34 -4.88
C CYS A 692 5.35 -3.27 -4.43
N ARG A 693 5.50 -3.02 -3.13
CA ARG A 693 6.46 -2.01 -2.64
C ARG A 693 7.92 -2.42 -2.87
N LYS A 694 8.27 -3.69 -2.65
CA LYS A 694 9.64 -4.18 -2.84
C LYS A 694 10.04 -4.20 -4.32
N PHE A 695 9.09 -4.50 -5.21
CA PHE A 695 9.40 -4.83 -6.60
C PHE A 695 8.92 -3.84 -7.66
N LEU A 696 7.97 -2.95 -7.35
CA LEU A 696 7.57 -1.86 -8.26
C LEU A 696 8.16 -0.51 -7.82
N VAL A 697 8.22 -0.23 -6.52
CA VAL A 697 8.69 1.08 -6.02
C VAL A 697 10.21 1.18 -6.04
N ARG A 698 10.94 0.14 -5.59
CA ARG A 698 12.41 0.21 -5.49
C ARG A 698 13.13 0.35 -6.84
N PRO A 699 12.77 -0.36 -7.93
CA PRO A 699 13.40 -0.13 -9.22
C PRO A 699 13.20 1.30 -9.73
N VAL A 700 12.01 1.88 -9.49
CA VAL A 700 11.74 3.29 -9.82
C VAL A 700 12.63 4.22 -8.98
N GLN A 701 12.79 3.95 -7.69
CA GLN A 701 13.70 4.73 -6.83
C GLN A 701 15.16 4.63 -7.28
N LEU A 702 15.63 3.45 -7.68
CA LEU A 702 16.98 3.25 -8.24
C LEU A 702 17.14 4.01 -9.54
N LEU A 703 16.16 3.98 -10.45
CA LEU A 703 16.18 4.76 -11.69
C LEU A 703 16.21 6.26 -11.44
N MET A 704 15.64 6.74 -10.32
CA MET A 704 15.70 8.16 -9.94
C MET A 704 17.09 8.58 -9.44
N THR A 705 18.03 7.64 -9.24
CA THR A 705 19.43 7.98 -8.97
C THR A 705 20.12 8.42 -10.26
N PRO A 706 20.91 9.52 -10.26
CA PRO A 706 21.52 10.05 -11.48
C PRO A 706 22.39 9.03 -12.23
N ILE A 707 23.16 8.23 -11.50
CA ILE A 707 24.08 7.24 -12.08
C ILE A 707 23.29 6.15 -12.82
N CYS A 708 22.29 5.56 -12.16
CA CYS A 708 21.48 4.52 -12.77
C CYS A 708 20.70 5.06 -13.95
N PHE A 709 20.10 6.25 -13.82
CA PHE A 709 19.38 6.92 -14.90
C PHE A 709 20.24 7.08 -16.16
N LEU A 710 21.45 7.63 -16.02
CA LEU A 710 22.32 7.93 -17.15
C LEU A 710 22.84 6.67 -17.84
N VAL A 711 23.25 5.66 -17.07
CA VAL A 711 23.75 4.40 -17.63
C VAL A 711 22.63 3.61 -18.30
N ALA A 712 21.43 3.55 -17.70
CA ALA A 712 20.27 2.90 -18.29
C ALA A 712 19.81 3.63 -19.56
N LEU A 713 19.73 4.97 -19.54
CA LEU A 713 19.38 5.79 -20.70
C LEU A 713 20.37 5.53 -21.86
N TYR A 714 21.67 5.51 -21.58
CA TYR A 714 22.69 5.28 -22.59
C TYR A 714 22.61 3.86 -23.18
N ALA A 715 22.48 2.83 -22.34
CA ALA A 715 22.35 1.44 -22.78
C ALA A 715 21.08 1.24 -23.63
N SER A 716 19.93 1.79 -23.20
CA SER A 716 18.67 1.75 -23.94
C SER A 716 18.76 2.49 -25.28
N PHE A 717 19.46 3.63 -25.33
CA PHE A 717 19.68 4.36 -26.58
C PHE A 717 20.50 3.55 -27.59
N CYS A 718 21.62 2.95 -27.17
CA CYS A 718 22.42 2.07 -28.01
C CYS A 718 21.63 0.84 -28.48
N TYR A 719 20.80 0.26 -27.61
CA TYR A 719 19.93 -0.86 -27.96
C TYR A 719 18.86 -0.47 -29.01
N GLY A 720 18.27 0.72 -28.87
CA GLY A 720 17.35 1.25 -29.88
C GLY A 720 17.99 1.38 -31.27
N ILE A 721 19.25 1.85 -31.33
CA ILE A 721 20.01 1.97 -32.60
C ILE A 721 20.29 0.62 -33.24
N LEU A 722 20.58 -0.41 -32.44
CA LEU A 722 20.73 -1.78 -32.95
C LEU A 722 19.44 -2.24 -33.66
N TYR A 723 18.27 -2.00 -33.06
CA TYR A 723 16.99 -2.36 -33.66
C TYR A 723 16.62 -1.49 -34.86
N MET A 724 17.05 -0.23 -34.91
CA MET A 724 16.88 0.59 -36.11
C MET A 724 17.62 0.01 -37.33
N GLN A 725 18.64 -0.84 -37.13
CA GLN A 725 19.29 -1.54 -38.24
C GLN A 725 18.38 -2.57 -38.93
N LEU A 726 17.31 -3.04 -38.27
CA LEU A 726 16.29 -3.90 -38.90
C LEU A 726 15.63 -3.20 -40.09
N GLY A 727 15.51 -1.87 -40.06
CA GLY A 727 15.09 -1.08 -41.21
C GLY A 727 16.27 -0.61 -42.07
N GLY A 728 17.36 -0.17 -41.45
CA GLY A 728 18.50 0.42 -42.14
C GLY A 728 19.20 -0.52 -43.11
N VAL A 729 19.50 -1.76 -42.69
CA VAL A 729 20.24 -2.73 -43.50
C VAL A 729 19.45 -3.12 -44.77
N PRO A 730 18.16 -3.52 -44.70
CA PRO A 730 17.37 -3.79 -45.90
C PRO A 730 17.22 -2.59 -46.85
N ILE A 731 17.19 -1.36 -46.34
CA ILE A 731 17.15 -0.16 -47.19
C ILE A 731 18.47 0.02 -47.94
N ILE A 732 19.61 -0.02 -47.24
CA ILE A 732 20.94 0.20 -47.83
C ILE A 732 21.25 -0.87 -48.90
N PHE A 733 21.05 -2.15 -48.57
CA PHE A 733 21.47 -3.24 -49.45
C PHE A 733 20.35 -3.70 -50.40
N GLY A 734 19.09 -3.71 -49.95
CA GLY A 734 17.96 -4.14 -50.77
C GLY A 734 17.41 -3.02 -51.66
N GLU A 735 17.01 -1.89 -51.09
CA GLU A 735 16.34 -0.82 -51.84
C GLU A 735 17.34 0.03 -52.66
N MET A 736 18.43 0.49 -52.04
CA MET A 736 19.39 1.38 -52.71
C MET A 736 20.33 0.62 -53.67
N ARG A 737 20.76 -0.59 -53.31
CA ARG A 737 21.70 -1.41 -54.11
C ARG A 737 21.03 -2.50 -54.94
N GLY A 738 19.73 -2.76 -54.76
CA GLY A 738 18.98 -3.74 -55.53
C GLY A 738 19.32 -5.21 -55.22
N TRP A 739 19.92 -5.51 -54.06
CA TRP A 739 20.25 -6.90 -53.73
C TRP A 739 19.00 -7.73 -53.45
N PRO A 740 19.00 -9.04 -53.80
CA PRO A 740 17.93 -9.95 -53.41
C PRO A 740 17.72 -9.95 -51.89
N ALA A 741 16.48 -10.19 -51.45
CA ALA A 741 16.07 -10.03 -50.04
C ALA A 741 16.96 -10.80 -49.04
N VAL A 742 17.37 -12.03 -49.38
CA VAL A 742 18.28 -12.83 -48.54
C VAL A 742 19.69 -12.24 -48.51
N SER A 743 20.25 -11.89 -49.68
CA SER A 743 21.59 -11.27 -49.75
C SER A 743 21.63 -9.91 -49.06
N ALA A 744 20.53 -9.16 -49.10
CA ALA A 744 20.40 -7.86 -48.46
C ALA A 744 20.40 -7.92 -46.92
N THR A 745 20.12 -9.07 -46.30
CA THR A 745 20.15 -9.25 -44.85
C THR A 745 21.44 -9.90 -44.33
N LEU A 746 22.26 -10.51 -45.18
CA LEU A 746 23.59 -11.04 -44.78
C LEU A 746 24.50 -10.03 -44.05
N PRO A 747 24.48 -8.71 -44.34
CA PRO A 747 25.23 -7.72 -43.59
C PRO A 747 24.95 -7.68 -42.07
N PHE A 748 23.83 -8.23 -41.58
CA PHE A 748 23.62 -8.42 -40.13
C PHE A 748 24.70 -9.30 -39.48
N LEU A 749 25.34 -10.21 -40.25
CA LEU A 749 26.50 -10.97 -39.77
C LEU A 749 27.70 -10.07 -39.45
N GLY A 750 27.80 -8.89 -40.07
CA GLY A 750 28.80 -7.89 -39.72
C GLY A 750 28.61 -7.38 -38.28
N ILE A 751 27.36 -7.10 -37.89
CA ILE A 751 27.03 -6.72 -36.50
C ILE A 751 27.40 -7.87 -35.54
N PHE A 752 27.04 -9.11 -35.89
CA PHE A 752 27.36 -10.28 -35.06
C PHE A 752 28.87 -10.50 -34.91
N LEU A 753 29.64 -10.37 -36.00
CA LEU A 753 31.10 -10.41 -35.97
C LEU A 753 31.69 -9.30 -35.08
N GLY A 754 31.12 -8.09 -35.16
CA GLY A 754 31.46 -7.00 -34.25
C GLY A 754 31.23 -7.37 -32.79
N ALA A 755 30.09 -7.99 -32.47
CA ALA A 755 29.79 -8.46 -31.12
C ALA A 755 30.82 -9.50 -30.63
N CYS A 756 31.30 -10.40 -31.50
CA CYS A 756 32.40 -11.32 -31.17
C CYS A 756 33.69 -10.58 -30.78
N PHE A 757 34.07 -9.53 -31.52
CA PHE A 757 35.22 -8.69 -31.14
C PHE A 757 35.00 -7.99 -29.80
N GLY A 758 33.79 -7.47 -29.57
CA GLY A 758 33.41 -6.87 -28.29
C GLY A 758 33.49 -7.86 -27.12
N ALA A 759 33.09 -9.12 -27.34
CA ALA A 759 33.23 -10.19 -26.36
C ALA A 759 34.69 -10.49 -26.02
N GLY A 760 35.57 -10.49 -27.03
CA GLY A 760 37.02 -10.59 -26.83
C GLY A 760 37.58 -9.44 -25.99
N ILE A 761 37.21 -8.19 -26.31
CA ILE A 761 37.65 -6.99 -25.56
C ILE A 761 37.20 -7.07 -24.10
N ASN A 762 35.94 -7.43 -23.85
CA ASN A 762 35.42 -7.57 -22.48
C ASN A 762 36.09 -8.71 -21.72
N SER A 763 36.35 -9.84 -22.38
CA SER A 763 37.04 -10.98 -21.78
C SER A 763 38.48 -10.62 -21.40
N TYR A 764 39.17 -9.84 -22.23
CA TYR A 764 40.49 -9.30 -21.90
C TYR A 764 40.41 -8.33 -20.71
N ASN A 765 39.48 -7.38 -20.72
CA ASN A 765 39.28 -6.45 -19.60
C ASN A 765 38.95 -7.17 -18.28
N GLN A 766 38.30 -8.33 -18.33
CA GLN A 766 38.04 -9.14 -17.14
C GLN A 766 39.33 -9.57 -16.43
N THR A 767 40.39 -9.90 -17.18
CA THR A 767 41.68 -10.25 -16.59
C THR A 767 42.31 -9.07 -15.83
N LEU A 768 42.11 -7.85 -16.34
CA LEU A 768 42.56 -6.61 -15.69
C LEU A 768 41.69 -6.26 -14.49
N TYR A 769 40.38 -6.46 -14.59
CA TYR A 769 39.43 -6.28 -13.50
C TYR A 769 39.77 -7.22 -12.32
N ASN A 770 40.03 -8.50 -12.57
CA ASN A 770 40.36 -9.46 -11.51
C ASN A 770 41.62 -9.05 -10.73
N LYS A 771 42.63 -8.49 -11.42
CA LYS A 771 43.82 -7.94 -10.75
C LYS A 771 43.44 -6.78 -9.81
N ALA A 772 42.58 -5.87 -10.26
CA ALA A 772 42.11 -4.74 -9.44
C ALA A 772 41.19 -5.18 -8.29
N TYR A 773 40.35 -6.19 -8.52
CA TYR A 773 39.45 -6.78 -7.52
C TYR A 773 40.22 -7.39 -6.35
N HIS A 774 41.21 -8.24 -6.65
CA HIS A 774 42.06 -8.84 -5.61
C HIS A 774 42.94 -7.78 -4.90
N ALA A 775 43.44 -6.78 -5.63
CA ALA A 775 44.18 -5.67 -5.04
C ALA A 775 43.33 -4.80 -4.09
N ALA A 776 42.00 -4.78 -4.29
CA ALA A 776 41.05 -4.07 -3.42
C ALA A 776 40.54 -4.91 -2.24
N GLY A 777 41.17 -6.07 -1.96
CA GLY A 777 40.76 -6.97 -0.89
C GLY A 777 39.45 -7.70 -1.19
N ASP A 778 39.30 -8.19 -2.42
CA ASP A 778 38.13 -8.93 -2.91
C ASP A 778 36.81 -8.12 -2.85
N ARG A 779 36.92 -6.80 -3.02
CA ARG A 779 35.79 -5.87 -3.14
C ARG A 779 35.58 -5.44 -4.59
N ALA A 780 34.32 -5.29 -4.99
CA ALA A 780 33.97 -4.86 -6.33
C ALA A 780 34.50 -3.44 -6.62
N VAL A 781 35.03 -3.23 -7.84
CA VAL A 781 35.59 -1.93 -8.28
C VAL A 781 34.89 -1.50 -9.59
N PRO A 782 33.68 -0.92 -9.52
CA PRO A 782 32.82 -0.68 -10.69
C PRO A 782 33.52 0.09 -11.82
N GLU A 783 34.32 1.10 -11.51
CA GLU A 783 34.98 1.98 -12.50
C GLU A 783 35.89 1.21 -13.46
N LYS A 784 36.44 0.06 -13.03
CA LYS A 784 37.28 -0.81 -13.88
C LYS A 784 36.47 -1.60 -14.92
N ARG A 785 35.13 -1.51 -14.88
CA ARG A 785 34.23 -2.01 -15.94
C ARG A 785 34.08 -1.05 -17.11
N LEU A 786 34.39 0.24 -16.93
CA LEU A 786 34.13 1.29 -17.93
C LEU A 786 35.10 1.36 -19.13
N PRO A 787 36.38 0.96 -19.07
CA PRO A 787 37.30 1.13 -20.20
C PRO A 787 36.82 0.52 -21.53
N PRO A 788 36.25 -0.71 -21.57
CA PRO A 788 35.63 -1.24 -22.78
C PRO A 788 34.48 -0.38 -23.31
N MET A 789 33.65 0.18 -22.42
CA MET A 789 32.56 1.09 -22.80
C MET A 789 33.10 2.37 -23.45
N MET A 790 34.20 2.92 -22.94
CA MET A 790 34.82 4.13 -23.50
C MET A 790 35.28 3.88 -24.95
N LEU A 791 36.02 2.79 -25.18
CA LEU A 791 36.42 2.38 -26.53
C LEU A 791 35.19 2.09 -27.41
N GLY A 792 34.23 1.36 -26.84
CA GLY A 792 32.99 0.99 -27.50
C GLY A 792 32.18 2.20 -27.97
N SER A 793 32.12 3.26 -27.16
CA SER A 793 31.38 4.48 -27.48
C SER A 793 31.89 5.17 -28.76
N VAL A 794 33.21 5.22 -28.92
CA VAL A 794 33.86 5.76 -30.12
C VAL A 794 33.58 4.87 -31.32
N LEU A 795 33.81 3.55 -31.20
CA LEU A 795 33.57 2.59 -32.28
C LEU A 795 32.10 2.58 -32.73
N PHE A 796 31.16 2.69 -31.79
CA PHE A 796 29.73 2.73 -32.06
C PHE A 796 29.35 3.94 -32.90
N ALA A 797 29.78 5.15 -32.49
CA ALA A 797 29.50 6.39 -33.20
C ALA A 797 30.20 6.45 -34.56
N SER A 798 31.49 6.10 -34.62
CA SER A 798 32.25 6.04 -35.86
C SER A 798 31.68 5.00 -36.82
N GLY A 799 31.23 3.84 -36.33
CA GLY A 799 30.60 2.80 -37.14
C GLY A 799 29.29 3.27 -37.77
N GLN A 800 28.44 3.96 -37.01
CA GLN A 800 27.23 4.61 -37.54
C GLN A 800 27.57 5.64 -38.62
N PHE A 801 28.58 6.49 -38.38
CA PHE A 801 29.02 7.49 -39.35
C PHE A 801 29.53 6.85 -40.65
N VAL A 802 30.42 5.87 -40.55
CA VAL A 802 30.97 5.14 -41.71
C VAL A 802 29.84 4.47 -42.48
N MET A 803 28.94 3.78 -41.79
CA MET A 803 27.80 3.11 -42.43
C MET A 803 26.89 4.10 -43.15
N GLY A 804 26.50 5.21 -42.51
CA GLY A 804 25.62 6.21 -43.11
C GLY A 804 26.29 6.95 -44.29
N TRP A 805 27.55 7.34 -44.14
CA TRP A 805 28.30 8.06 -45.19
C TRP A 805 28.53 7.19 -46.43
N THR A 806 28.74 5.89 -46.23
CA THR A 806 29.03 4.93 -47.30
C THR A 806 27.83 4.08 -47.72
N ALA A 807 26.62 4.47 -47.29
CA ALA A 807 25.38 3.80 -47.65
C ALA A 807 25.08 3.90 -49.15
N ASP A 808 25.43 5.04 -49.77
CA ASP A 808 25.18 5.30 -51.19
C ASP A 808 25.87 4.26 -52.10
N PRO A 809 25.21 3.77 -53.17
CA PRO A 809 25.76 2.77 -54.08
C PRO A 809 27.10 3.15 -54.72
N GLN A 810 27.45 4.44 -54.80
CA GLN A 810 28.74 4.90 -55.32
C GLN A 810 29.95 4.37 -54.53
N PHE A 811 29.77 4.05 -53.23
CA PHE A 811 30.81 3.46 -52.40
C PHE A 811 30.76 1.91 -52.44
N PRO A 812 31.89 1.21 -52.27
CA PRO A 812 31.92 -0.25 -52.20
C PRO A 812 31.06 -0.80 -51.06
N TRP A 813 30.35 -1.92 -51.30
CA TRP A 813 29.45 -2.54 -50.32
C TRP A 813 30.13 -2.92 -48.99
N ILE A 814 31.44 -3.17 -49.02
CA ILE A 814 32.21 -3.55 -47.83
C ILE A 814 32.36 -2.39 -46.83
N ALA A 815 32.35 -1.15 -47.30
CA ALA A 815 32.51 0.03 -46.45
C ALA A 815 31.38 0.16 -45.41
N PRO A 816 30.08 0.10 -45.78
CA PRO A 816 29.02 0.12 -44.78
C PRO A 816 29.00 -1.13 -43.89
N VAL A 817 29.47 -2.29 -44.39
CA VAL A 817 29.61 -3.51 -43.57
C VAL A 817 30.69 -3.35 -42.50
N ILE A 818 31.83 -2.70 -42.81
CA ILE A 818 32.84 -2.35 -41.80
C ILE A 818 32.22 -1.45 -40.72
N GLY A 819 31.40 -0.48 -41.13
CA GLY A 819 30.61 0.34 -40.20
C GLY A 819 29.70 -0.49 -39.28
N LEU A 820 29.04 -1.52 -39.80
CA LEU A 820 28.22 -2.46 -39.03
C LEU A 820 29.04 -3.32 -38.04
N VAL A 821 30.26 -3.73 -38.40
CA VAL A 821 31.18 -4.44 -37.48
C VAL A 821 31.60 -3.54 -36.33
N MET A 822 31.92 -2.27 -36.62
CA MET A 822 32.28 -1.27 -35.60
C MET A 822 31.09 -0.99 -34.66
N LEU A 823 29.88 -0.85 -35.24
CA LEU A 823 28.62 -0.74 -34.50
C LEU A 823 28.44 -1.93 -33.55
N GLY A 824 28.54 -3.17 -34.06
CA GLY A 824 28.37 -4.37 -33.24
C GLY A 824 29.39 -4.46 -32.09
N THR A 825 30.64 -4.11 -32.36
CA THR A 825 31.72 -4.06 -31.35
C THR A 825 31.41 -3.05 -30.27
N GLY A 826 31.01 -1.85 -30.67
CA GLY A 826 30.65 -0.77 -29.76
C GLY A 826 29.40 -1.11 -28.93
N PHE A 827 28.35 -1.62 -29.56
CA PHE A 827 27.12 -2.02 -28.89
C PHE A 827 27.40 -3.04 -27.78
N PHE A 828 28.12 -4.11 -28.11
CA PHE A 828 28.36 -5.20 -27.18
C PHE A 828 29.18 -4.74 -25.97
N THR A 829 30.24 -3.95 -26.20
CA THR A 829 31.11 -3.44 -25.13
C THR A 829 30.38 -2.45 -24.22
N ILE A 830 29.59 -1.53 -24.77
CA ILE A 830 28.76 -0.59 -24.00
C ILE A 830 27.73 -1.35 -23.15
N PHE A 831 26.96 -2.24 -23.77
CA PHE A 831 25.84 -2.90 -23.11
C PHE A 831 26.31 -3.81 -21.97
N GLN A 832 27.37 -4.58 -22.19
CA GLN A 832 27.95 -5.45 -21.17
C GLN A 832 28.59 -4.67 -20.02
N ALA A 833 29.34 -3.62 -20.31
CA ALA A 833 29.95 -2.80 -19.27
C ALA A 833 28.89 -2.08 -18.44
N ALA A 834 27.79 -1.60 -19.04
CA ALA A 834 26.68 -0.95 -18.34
C ALA A 834 26.02 -1.91 -17.34
N LEU A 835 25.70 -3.15 -17.76
CA LEU A 835 25.10 -4.15 -16.87
C LEU A 835 26.02 -4.49 -15.70
N ASN A 836 27.29 -4.80 -15.96
CA ASN A 836 28.25 -5.15 -14.90
C ASN A 836 28.50 -3.97 -13.95
N TYR A 837 28.61 -2.74 -14.48
CA TYR A 837 28.79 -1.54 -13.68
C TYR A 837 27.62 -1.31 -12.72
N LEU A 838 26.37 -1.41 -13.19
CA LEU A 838 25.19 -1.25 -12.34
C LEU A 838 25.13 -2.32 -11.25
N VAL A 839 25.40 -3.59 -11.59
CA VAL A 839 25.40 -4.69 -10.61
C VAL A 839 26.47 -4.48 -9.54
N ASP A 840 27.68 -4.06 -9.93
CA ASP A 840 28.79 -3.85 -9.00
C ASP A 840 28.65 -2.54 -8.20
N THR A 841 27.89 -1.54 -8.69
CA THR A 841 27.67 -0.24 -8.01
C THR A 841 26.62 -0.33 -6.90
N PHE A 842 25.55 -1.10 -7.09
CA PHE A 842 24.43 -1.19 -6.14
C PHE A 842 24.55 -2.41 -5.21
N THR A 843 25.74 -2.63 -4.64
CA THR A 843 26.04 -3.80 -3.79
C THR A 843 25.24 -3.83 -2.50
N GLU A 844 25.01 -2.73 -1.77
CA GLU A 844 24.21 -2.73 -0.52
C GLU A 844 22.76 -3.24 -0.70
N TYR A 845 22.32 -3.38 -1.96
CA TYR A 845 21.09 -4.05 -2.33
C TYR A 845 21.29 -5.52 -2.74
N HIS A 846 22.19 -6.26 -2.09
CA HIS A 846 22.51 -7.68 -2.37
C HIS A 846 21.27 -8.60 -2.57
N ASN A 847 20.11 -8.24 -2.03
CA ASN A 847 18.84 -8.97 -2.20
C ASN A 847 18.03 -8.58 -3.45
N ILE A 848 18.56 -7.72 -4.33
CA ILE A 848 17.85 -7.22 -5.50
C ILE A 848 18.23 -8.01 -6.77
N GLY A 849 19.43 -8.61 -6.86
CA GLY A 849 19.79 -9.42 -8.03
C GLY A 849 19.94 -8.62 -9.34
N VAL A 850 20.31 -9.29 -10.43
CA VAL A 850 20.51 -8.64 -11.75
C VAL A 850 19.17 -8.28 -12.42
N GLY A 851 18.10 -8.99 -12.10
CA GLY A 851 16.79 -8.81 -12.73
C GLY A 851 16.20 -7.39 -12.61
N PRO A 852 16.22 -6.76 -11.43
CA PRO A 852 15.72 -5.39 -11.25
C PRO A 852 16.53 -4.32 -11.99
N ALA A 853 17.81 -4.54 -12.29
CA ALA A 853 18.56 -3.65 -13.19
C ALA A 853 18.01 -3.69 -14.62
N SER A 854 17.58 -4.88 -15.09
CA SER A 854 16.85 -5.02 -16.35
C SER A 854 15.44 -4.40 -16.28
N SER A 855 14.73 -4.55 -15.16
CA SER A 855 13.41 -3.92 -14.92
C SER A 855 13.45 -2.39 -14.98
N ILE A 856 14.60 -1.77 -14.70
CA ILE A 856 14.80 -0.31 -14.80
C ILE A 856 14.77 0.17 -16.26
N THR A 857 15.43 -0.54 -17.18
CA THR A 857 15.32 -0.26 -18.63
C THR A 857 13.88 -0.45 -19.12
N GLY A 858 13.16 -1.40 -18.51
CA GLY A 858 11.74 -1.60 -18.71
C GLY A 858 10.84 -0.46 -18.22
N GLY A 859 11.11 0.04 -17.02
CA GLY A 859 10.46 1.23 -16.46
C GLY A 859 10.68 2.47 -17.31
N PHE A 860 11.86 2.61 -17.94
CA PHE A 860 12.14 3.68 -18.89
C PHE A 860 11.29 3.55 -20.17
N ALA A 861 11.16 2.34 -20.73
CA ALA A 861 10.26 2.09 -21.86
C ALA A 861 8.80 2.43 -21.51
N ALA A 862 8.37 2.15 -20.28
CA ALA A 862 7.05 2.52 -19.78
C ALA A 862 6.89 4.04 -19.61
N LEU A 863 7.91 4.76 -19.12
CA LEU A 863 7.86 6.22 -18.99
C LEU A 863 7.81 6.95 -20.35
N LEU A 864 8.36 6.35 -21.41
CA LEU A 864 8.27 6.87 -22.77
C LEU A 864 6.95 6.51 -23.49
N ILE A 865 6.03 5.76 -22.86
CA ILE A 865 4.70 5.43 -23.41
C ILE A 865 3.97 6.66 -23.95
N PRO A 866 3.94 7.83 -23.27
CA PRO A 866 3.22 8.98 -23.79
C PRO A 866 3.87 9.61 -25.02
N VAL A 867 5.16 9.38 -25.28
CA VAL A 867 5.92 10.11 -26.30
C VAL A 867 5.35 9.94 -27.72
N PRO A 868 5.02 8.72 -28.21
CA PRO A 868 4.35 8.55 -29.49
C PRO A 868 2.97 9.22 -29.56
N PHE A 869 2.18 9.22 -28.48
CA PHE A 869 0.88 9.89 -28.42
C PHE A 869 1.03 11.42 -28.42
N VAL A 870 2.05 11.93 -27.72
CA VAL A 870 2.43 13.35 -27.76
C VAL A 870 2.88 13.74 -29.18
N PHE A 871 3.67 12.92 -29.86
CA PHE A 871 4.03 13.16 -31.26
C PHE A 871 2.86 12.94 -32.23
N TYR A 872 1.89 12.08 -31.93
CA TYR A 872 0.68 11.92 -32.74
C TYR A 872 -0.22 13.17 -32.63
N ILE A 873 -0.49 13.63 -31.42
CA ILE A 873 -1.37 14.78 -31.15
C ILE A 873 -0.68 16.11 -31.52
N TYR A 874 0.59 16.28 -31.15
CA TYR A 874 1.30 17.55 -31.28
C TYR A 874 2.37 17.57 -32.37
N GLY A 875 2.69 16.42 -33.00
CA GLY A 875 3.80 16.32 -33.96
C GLY A 875 3.64 17.21 -35.18
N LYS A 876 2.43 17.39 -35.72
CA LYS A 876 2.19 18.35 -36.82
C LYS A 876 2.52 19.79 -36.40
N ARG A 877 2.22 20.15 -35.14
CA ARG A 877 2.49 21.48 -34.56
C ARG A 877 3.97 21.67 -34.24
N ILE A 878 4.65 20.64 -33.74
CA ILE A 878 6.09 20.61 -33.48
C ILE A 878 6.87 20.71 -34.80
N ARG A 879 6.51 19.91 -35.82
CA ARG A 879 7.16 19.93 -37.14
C ARG A 879 7.00 21.25 -37.88
N ARG A 880 5.86 21.92 -37.71
CA ARG A 880 5.59 23.27 -38.25
C ARG A 880 6.52 24.35 -37.68
N GLY A 881 7.03 24.16 -36.46
CA GLY A 881 7.90 25.12 -35.76
C GLY A 881 9.39 25.00 -36.10
N SER A 882 9.82 23.89 -36.68
CA SER A 882 11.23 23.67 -37.07
C SER A 882 11.44 23.99 -38.55
N LYS A 883 12.45 24.82 -38.86
CA LYS A 883 12.85 25.20 -40.23
C LYS A 883 13.12 23.96 -41.12
N TRP A 884 13.55 22.86 -40.51
CA TRP A 884 14.01 21.66 -41.21
C TRP A 884 12.90 20.64 -41.48
N SER A 885 11.83 20.63 -40.69
CA SER A 885 10.69 19.71 -40.84
C SER A 885 9.41 20.38 -41.34
N ARG A 886 9.47 21.67 -41.66
CA ARG A 886 8.30 22.47 -42.05
C ARG A 886 7.69 22.01 -43.37
N LYS A 887 8.51 21.57 -44.33
CA LYS A 887 8.07 21.07 -45.64
C LYS A 887 7.10 19.90 -45.50
N SER A 888 7.35 18.96 -44.59
CA SER A 888 6.49 17.77 -44.35
C SER A 888 5.11 18.08 -43.71
N VAL A 889 4.70 19.34 -43.66
CA VAL A 889 3.42 19.80 -43.08
C VAL A 889 2.62 20.64 -44.08
N PHE A 890 3.29 21.29 -45.02
CA PHE A 890 2.71 22.26 -45.96
C PHE A 890 2.92 21.90 -47.42
N ASP A 891 3.85 21.01 -47.72
CA ASP A 891 4.04 20.33 -48.99
C ASP A 891 3.54 18.89 -48.84
#